data_AF-A0AA42ZX74-F1
#
_entry.id   AF-A0AA42ZX74-F1
#
_cell.length_a   1.000
_cell.length_b   1.000
_cell.length_c   1.000
_cell.angle_alpha   90.00
_cell.angle_beta   90.00
_cell.angle_gamma   90.00
#
_symmetry.space_group_name_H-M   'P 1'
#
loop_
_entity.id
_entity.type
_entity.pdbx_description
1 polymer ?
#
loop_
_entity_poly.entity_id
_entity_poly.type
_entity_poly.pdbx_seq_one_letter_code
_entity_poly.pdbx_strand_id
1 'polypeptide(L)'
;MKAPDFRLLIFMSVLLLPGLSIPAETVPTEVQLPGTQPQQVGNMESPGKCQNCHAGYNDQTTAGAGQGEPQDEPWTGWSGAGMANAGRDPIFWATLAIAEQDFDGAGDLCIRCHSTAGWYGGRSTPTDGSGLLASDSDGVDCDACHLMTNVDNSEHTGEMVSPFFANCSNDPNVPDKQCGSDTEGFYGSGMLSLWSGDEKLGPYEQTAARHKFMQSAFHRSVDFCGSCHDVSNSVVGDLAPGNGAQPGAPHVLSSQDYNGGEPDLGGPVEEKAAFNNPPYAYGIVERTFSEYKSSALPTTLVSQFNTLPPELKLSGGSLEVTYRAALEAGTGGNYQDGSPRYFSCQSCHMRPTTSAGADKADVLIRQDLPAHDHVGGNYWLADMIKYQDANGLLRLGGGLTSTQLTALELGQQRAIAHLQQSASLQIEGDVLKVINLTGHKLITGYPEGRRMWLNIKWYDNQEQLVREDGAYGPLVDSADQPVMIENPAGGPDVQVESIMDLHDPNTRIYEAHYAITSEWAATLLATGKPADFALSYDRYTGEESMVLGDLASQGAGSFQESFHFALNNAVSFDNRIPPYGMAYDESKKRNVLPQPEDQYGAPGSGGVYQHWDQLDLRELKPDGAVSARINLLYQGTSWEYIQFLKEANEGTEPTEGGNEFLGDEGENMLNTWINAEVPAAMEVAGDHKMVPPVLMASINWGVTYLTIGGTVSGLAGSGLVLQNNQSDDYPVDSNGSFTFDTALTNGSDYLVEVSVQPSNPNQTCSVTNGNGTLSGHNISNVSVSCVYDAMIFKDGFEQQ
;
A
#
# COMPACT_ATOMS: atom_id res chain seq x y z
N MET A 1 44.77 -32.54 -56.17
CA MET A 1 44.01 -32.92 -54.97
C MET A 1 44.12 -31.81 -53.95
N LYS A 2 43.08 -30.97 -53.87
CA LYS A 2 42.73 -30.05 -52.79
C LYS A 2 41.21 -29.85 -52.95
N ALA A 3 40.44 -30.20 -51.93
CA ALA A 3 38.98 -30.05 -51.92
C ALA A 3 38.60 -28.62 -51.49
N PRO A 4 37.54 -28.02 -52.03
CA PRO A 4 37.07 -26.71 -51.56
C PRO A 4 36.01 -26.85 -50.46
N ASP A 5 36.05 -25.90 -49.52
CA ASP A 5 35.08 -25.62 -48.48
C ASP A 5 33.70 -25.28 -49.05
N PHE A 6 32.65 -25.89 -48.51
CA PHE A 6 31.26 -25.46 -48.67
C PHE A 6 30.80 -24.84 -47.34
N ARG A 7 30.71 -23.50 -47.29
CA ARG A 7 29.91 -22.80 -46.28
C ARG A 7 28.50 -22.62 -46.83
N LEU A 8 27.54 -23.25 -46.18
CA LEU A 8 26.11 -23.13 -46.45
C LEU A 8 25.60 -21.82 -45.81
N LEU A 9 25.28 -20.83 -46.64
CA LEU A 9 24.52 -19.65 -46.22
C LEU A 9 23.04 -20.04 -46.15
N ILE A 10 22.49 -20.14 -44.94
CA ILE A 10 21.04 -20.22 -44.73
C ILE A 10 20.54 -18.77 -44.65
N PHE A 11 19.89 -18.31 -45.73
CA PHE A 11 19.07 -17.11 -45.69
C PHE A 11 17.73 -17.48 -45.05
N MET A 12 17.50 -17.01 -43.82
CA MET A 12 16.18 -17.04 -43.20
C MET A 12 15.44 -15.76 -43.64
N SER A 13 14.54 -15.89 -44.58
CA SER A 13 13.66 -14.81 -45.03
C SER A 13 12.54 -14.63 -43.99
N VAL A 14 12.64 -13.58 -43.17
CA VAL A 14 11.55 -13.07 -42.33
C VAL A 14 10.52 -12.41 -43.25
N LEU A 15 9.33 -13.02 -43.35
CA LEU A 15 8.16 -12.39 -43.95
C LEU A 15 7.51 -11.53 -42.87
N LEU A 16 7.63 -10.21 -43.02
CA LEU A 16 6.89 -9.21 -42.24
C LEU A 16 5.40 -9.31 -42.59
N LEU A 17 4.64 -9.95 -41.70
CA LEU A 17 3.21 -9.72 -41.50
C LEU A 17 3.07 -8.78 -40.29
N PRO A 18 2.02 -7.93 -40.22
CA PRO A 18 1.73 -7.21 -38.97
C PRO A 18 1.59 -8.24 -37.84
N GLY A 19 2.19 -7.90 -36.68
CA GLY A 19 2.48 -8.82 -35.59
C GLY A 19 1.26 -9.58 -35.11
N LEU A 20 1.33 -10.91 -35.14
CA LEU A 20 0.46 -11.74 -34.32
C LEU A 20 1.04 -11.67 -32.90
N SER A 21 0.26 -11.13 -31.96
CA SER A 21 0.55 -11.27 -30.53
C SER A 21 0.16 -12.69 -30.12
N ILE A 22 1.12 -13.59 -29.95
CA ILE A 22 0.90 -14.92 -29.39
C ILE A 22 1.70 -14.94 -28.09
N PRO A 23 1.11 -15.30 -26.95
CA PRO A 23 1.83 -15.29 -25.67
C PRO A 23 3.10 -16.14 -25.77
N ALA A 24 4.19 -15.69 -25.15
CA ALA A 24 5.45 -16.41 -25.18
C ALA A 24 5.28 -17.86 -24.70
N GLU A 25 5.53 -18.80 -25.61
CA GLU A 25 5.63 -20.24 -25.34
C GLU A 25 7.03 -20.61 -24.79
N THR A 26 7.93 -19.64 -24.65
CA THR A 26 9.27 -19.79 -24.10
C THR A 26 9.68 -18.49 -23.45
N VAL A 27 10.05 -18.53 -22.16
CA VAL A 27 10.47 -17.36 -21.40
C VAL A 27 11.77 -16.77 -21.98
N PRO A 28 11.80 -15.51 -22.42
CA PRO A 28 13.01 -14.86 -22.92
C PRO A 28 14.12 -14.81 -21.88
N THR A 29 15.36 -14.81 -22.34
CA THR A 29 16.55 -14.77 -21.48
C THR A 29 16.63 -13.50 -20.63
N GLU A 30 16.03 -12.40 -21.09
CA GLU A 30 15.93 -11.13 -20.38
C GLU A 30 14.97 -11.16 -19.20
N VAL A 31 14.01 -12.09 -19.20
CA VAL A 31 13.02 -12.26 -18.13
C VAL A 31 13.49 -13.31 -17.11
N GLN A 32 14.30 -14.27 -17.56
CA GLN A 32 14.79 -15.33 -16.69
C GLN A 32 15.58 -14.78 -15.50
N LEU A 33 15.36 -15.38 -14.32
CA LEU A 33 15.97 -14.97 -13.06
C LEU A 33 16.60 -16.16 -12.32
N PRO A 34 17.68 -15.95 -11.54
CA PRO A 34 18.26 -17.02 -10.72
C PRO A 34 17.33 -17.50 -9.58
N GLY A 35 17.78 -18.54 -8.87
CA GLY A 35 17.03 -19.24 -7.82
C GLY A 35 16.55 -20.62 -8.26
N THR A 36 15.76 -21.28 -7.43
CA THR A 36 15.07 -22.52 -7.81
C THR A 36 14.22 -22.27 -9.06
N GLN A 37 14.36 -23.13 -10.05
CA GLN A 37 13.63 -23.06 -11.32
C GLN A 37 12.42 -24.01 -11.32
N PRO A 38 11.48 -23.85 -12.27
CA PRO A 38 10.33 -24.73 -12.38
C PRO A 38 10.75 -26.20 -12.45
N GLN A 39 9.98 -27.06 -11.76
CA GLN A 39 10.15 -28.51 -11.71
C GLN A 39 11.46 -29.02 -11.07
N GLN A 40 12.27 -28.14 -10.45
CA GLN A 40 13.46 -28.55 -9.69
C GLN A 40 13.10 -29.10 -8.29
N VAL A 41 12.02 -28.61 -7.70
CA VAL A 41 11.45 -29.14 -6.46
C VAL A 41 10.16 -29.91 -6.77
N GLY A 42 9.78 -30.80 -5.86
CA GLY A 42 8.50 -31.52 -5.95
C GLY A 42 7.31 -30.55 -5.95
N ASN A 43 6.15 -31.02 -6.41
CA ASN A 43 4.93 -30.21 -6.40
C ASN A 43 4.63 -29.73 -4.97
N MET A 44 4.38 -28.43 -4.85
CA MET A 44 3.93 -27.81 -3.60
C MET A 44 2.56 -28.36 -3.19
N GLU A 45 2.38 -28.60 -1.90
CA GLU A 45 1.11 -29.04 -1.35
C GLU A 45 0.12 -27.88 -1.31
N SER A 46 -1.12 -28.12 -1.72
CA SER A 46 -2.18 -27.10 -1.66
C SER A 46 -2.44 -26.66 -0.21
N PRO A 47 -2.65 -25.35 0.03
CA PRO A 47 -3.00 -24.82 1.36
C PRO A 47 -4.23 -25.49 2.00
N GLY A 48 -5.17 -26.00 1.20
CA GLY A 48 -6.32 -26.76 1.71
C GLY A 48 -5.94 -28.04 2.48
N LYS A 49 -4.77 -28.64 2.19
CA LYS A 49 -4.25 -29.77 2.97
C LYS A 49 -3.83 -29.33 4.37
N CYS A 50 -3.21 -28.14 4.47
CA CYS A 50 -2.76 -27.51 5.70
C CYS A 50 -3.94 -27.09 6.59
N GLN A 51 -5.03 -26.59 5.98
CA GLN A 51 -6.25 -26.14 6.65
C GLN A 51 -6.79 -27.16 7.67
N ASN A 52 -6.71 -28.46 7.37
CA ASN A 52 -7.21 -29.55 8.22
C ASN A 52 -6.63 -29.59 9.65
N CYS A 53 -5.50 -28.92 9.87
CA CYS A 53 -4.86 -28.82 11.18
C CYS A 53 -4.64 -27.37 11.61
N HIS A 54 -4.57 -26.44 10.67
CA HIS A 54 -4.13 -25.06 10.89
C HIS A 54 -5.28 -24.02 10.86
N ALA A 55 -6.56 -24.46 10.85
CA ALA A 55 -7.74 -23.60 11.00
C ALA A 55 -8.89 -24.28 11.77
N GLY A 56 -9.87 -23.48 12.18
CA GLY A 56 -11.20 -23.92 12.64
C GLY A 56 -11.31 -24.32 14.11
N TYR A 57 -10.37 -23.89 14.96
CA TYR A 57 -10.27 -24.27 16.38
C TYR A 57 -10.35 -23.11 17.38
N ASN A 58 -10.34 -21.86 16.90
CA ASN A 58 -10.57 -20.61 17.65
C ASN A 58 -11.98 -20.01 17.38
N ASP A 59 -12.91 -20.81 16.86
CA ASP A 59 -14.29 -20.35 16.61
C ASP A 59 -15.07 -20.15 17.93
N GLN A 60 -15.31 -18.89 18.29
CA GLN A 60 -16.03 -18.49 19.51
C GLN A 60 -17.49 -19.00 19.59
N THR A 61 -18.04 -19.58 18.51
CA THR A 61 -19.41 -20.13 18.48
C THR A 61 -19.49 -21.60 18.88
N THR A 62 -18.36 -22.31 18.98
CA THR A 62 -18.32 -23.74 19.35
C THR A 62 -17.93 -23.97 20.80
N ALA A 63 -18.74 -24.74 21.53
CA ALA A 63 -18.44 -25.11 22.92
C ALA A 63 -17.22 -26.04 22.96
N GLY A 64 -16.06 -25.51 23.33
CA GLY A 64 -14.78 -26.22 23.38
C GLY A 64 -13.68 -25.63 22.50
N ALA A 65 -13.95 -24.55 21.74
CA ALA A 65 -12.93 -23.79 21.04
C ALA A 65 -11.87 -23.23 21.99
N GLY A 66 -10.64 -23.10 21.47
CA GLY A 66 -9.53 -22.44 22.15
C GLY A 66 -9.90 -21.00 22.55
N GLN A 67 -9.17 -20.43 23.52
CA GLN A 67 -9.41 -19.07 24.02
C GLN A 67 -8.85 -17.98 23.07
N GLY A 68 -8.72 -18.25 21.78
CA GLY A 68 -8.08 -17.37 20.80
C GLY A 68 -9.05 -16.76 19.80
N GLU A 69 -8.58 -15.81 19.00
CA GLU A 69 -9.34 -15.25 17.90
C GLU A 69 -9.09 -16.05 16.59
N PRO A 70 -10.07 -16.13 15.66
CA PRO A 70 -9.89 -16.87 14.40
C PRO A 70 -8.67 -16.45 13.58
N GLN A 71 -8.33 -15.15 13.56
CA GLN A 71 -7.16 -14.63 12.84
C GLN A 71 -5.81 -15.09 13.38
N ASP A 72 -5.75 -15.59 14.62
CA ASP A 72 -4.53 -16.14 15.22
C ASP A 72 -4.24 -17.58 14.77
N GLU A 73 -5.17 -18.20 14.03
CA GLU A 73 -4.94 -19.48 13.37
C GLU A 73 -4.11 -19.26 12.09
N PRO A 74 -3.05 -20.04 11.83
CA PRO A 74 -2.17 -19.78 10.69
C PRO A 74 -2.89 -19.74 9.34
N TRP A 75 -3.83 -20.65 9.08
CA TRP A 75 -4.52 -20.68 7.79
C TRP A 75 -5.58 -19.57 7.66
N THR A 76 -6.31 -19.26 8.72
CA THR A 76 -7.34 -18.21 8.70
C THR A 76 -6.70 -16.82 8.57
N GLY A 77 -5.61 -16.55 9.30
CA GLY A 77 -4.81 -15.33 9.15
C GLY A 77 -4.26 -15.18 7.72
N TRP A 78 -3.68 -16.26 7.17
CA TRP A 78 -3.09 -16.28 5.83
C TRP A 78 -4.13 -16.08 4.73
N SER A 79 -5.23 -16.85 4.74
CA SER A 79 -6.22 -16.87 3.65
C SER A 79 -6.92 -15.53 3.40
N GLY A 80 -6.92 -14.63 4.38
CA GLY A 80 -7.43 -13.27 4.24
C GLY A 80 -6.41 -12.24 3.77
N ALA A 81 -5.13 -12.61 3.70
CA ALA A 81 -4.05 -11.70 3.37
C ALA A 81 -3.91 -11.51 1.86
N GLY A 82 -3.25 -10.42 1.46
CA GLY A 82 -2.96 -10.15 0.05
C GLY A 82 -2.06 -11.22 -0.57
N MET A 83 -1.12 -11.79 0.19
CA MET A 83 -0.23 -12.85 -0.29
C MET A 83 -0.99 -14.13 -0.69
N ALA A 84 -1.98 -14.57 0.10
CA ALA A 84 -2.81 -15.75 -0.21
C ALA A 84 -3.78 -15.52 -1.37
N ASN A 85 -3.98 -14.26 -1.74
CA ASN A 85 -4.91 -13.85 -2.79
C ASN A 85 -4.20 -13.16 -3.95
N ALA A 86 -2.87 -13.24 -4.03
CA ALA A 86 -2.09 -12.59 -5.08
C ALA A 86 -2.46 -13.09 -6.48
N GLY A 87 -2.86 -14.36 -6.62
CA GLY A 87 -3.35 -14.95 -7.87
C GLY A 87 -4.81 -14.62 -8.17
N ARG A 88 -5.54 -14.04 -7.21
CA ARG A 88 -6.92 -13.55 -7.37
C ARG A 88 -6.99 -12.03 -7.51
N ASP A 89 -5.87 -11.33 -7.33
CA ASP A 89 -5.82 -9.87 -7.30
C ASP A 89 -6.13 -9.29 -8.70
N PRO A 90 -7.23 -8.56 -8.87
CA PRO A 90 -7.57 -8.01 -10.19
C PRO A 90 -6.60 -6.95 -10.70
N ILE A 91 -5.94 -6.21 -9.79
CA ILE A 91 -4.90 -5.25 -10.19
C ILE A 91 -3.74 -5.99 -10.84
N PHE A 92 -3.36 -7.15 -10.28
CA PHE A 92 -2.32 -7.99 -10.86
C PHE A 92 -2.68 -8.42 -12.27
N TRP A 93 -3.88 -8.93 -12.52
CA TRP A 93 -4.28 -9.41 -13.85
C TRP A 93 -4.35 -8.29 -14.89
N ALA A 94 -4.87 -7.12 -14.52
CA ALA A 94 -4.87 -5.96 -15.41
C ALA A 94 -3.45 -5.43 -15.69
N THR A 95 -2.58 -5.43 -14.69
CA THR A 95 -1.17 -5.02 -14.86
C THR A 95 -0.40 -6.04 -15.70
N LEU A 96 -0.66 -7.34 -15.51
CA LEU A 96 -0.06 -8.44 -16.27
C LEU A 96 -0.39 -8.34 -17.75
N ALA A 97 -1.64 -7.97 -18.08
CA ALA A 97 -2.07 -7.75 -19.46
C ALA A 97 -1.16 -6.75 -20.18
N ILE A 98 -0.92 -5.61 -19.53
CA ILE A 98 -0.07 -4.56 -20.09
C ILE A 98 1.40 -4.96 -20.07
N ALA A 99 1.88 -5.60 -19.01
CA ALA A 99 3.28 -6.06 -18.95
C ALA A 99 3.63 -7.05 -20.06
N GLU A 100 2.71 -7.97 -20.41
CA GLU A 100 2.88 -8.89 -21.54
C GLU A 100 2.87 -8.17 -22.90
N GLN A 101 2.01 -7.16 -23.07
CA GLN A 101 2.02 -6.29 -24.26
C GLN A 101 3.31 -5.46 -24.36
N ASP A 102 3.81 -4.98 -23.22
CA ASP A 102 5.02 -4.18 -23.09
C ASP A 102 6.26 -4.98 -23.48
N PHE A 103 6.38 -6.21 -22.98
CA PHE A 103 7.46 -7.11 -23.36
C PHE A 103 6.98 -8.57 -23.26
N ASP A 104 6.85 -9.22 -24.42
CA ASP A 104 6.41 -10.61 -24.52
C ASP A 104 7.26 -11.50 -23.61
N GLY A 105 6.60 -12.23 -22.71
CA GLY A 105 7.25 -13.07 -21.70
C GLY A 105 7.38 -12.44 -20.31
N ALA A 106 7.16 -11.14 -20.15
CA ALA A 106 7.32 -10.44 -18.86
C ALA A 106 6.40 -10.97 -17.76
N GLY A 107 5.29 -11.59 -18.11
CA GLY A 107 4.37 -12.19 -17.17
C GLY A 107 4.93 -13.39 -16.42
N ASP A 108 5.96 -14.07 -16.93
CA ASP A 108 6.66 -15.12 -16.16
C ASP A 108 7.25 -14.57 -14.85
N LEU A 109 7.79 -13.34 -14.89
CA LEU A 109 8.29 -12.63 -13.71
C LEU A 109 7.18 -12.39 -12.69
N CYS A 110 6.01 -11.94 -13.16
CA CYS A 110 4.88 -11.59 -12.31
C CYS A 110 4.26 -12.85 -11.67
N ILE A 111 4.02 -13.89 -12.48
CA ILE A 111 3.42 -15.17 -12.07
C ILE A 111 4.28 -15.87 -11.02
N ARG A 112 5.62 -15.69 -11.06
CA ARG A 112 6.54 -16.23 -10.06
C ARG A 112 6.13 -15.90 -8.61
N CYS A 113 5.61 -14.70 -8.37
CA CYS A 113 5.18 -14.25 -7.05
C CYS A 113 3.66 -14.35 -6.87
N HIS A 114 2.88 -14.14 -7.92
CA HIS A 114 1.42 -14.12 -7.87
C HIS A 114 0.78 -15.50 -8.02
N SER A 115 1.53 -16.54 -8.36
CA SER A 115 1.08 -17.93 -8.40
C SER A 115 2.27 -18.87 -8.19
N THR A 116 2.80 -18.90 -6.97
CA THR A 116 4.06 -19.58 -6.63
C THR A 116 4.04 -21.07 -6.99
N ALA A 117 3.04 -21.84 -6.55
CA ALA A 117 2.92 -23.26 -6.91
C ALA A 117 2.66 -23.49 -8.42
N GLY A 118 2.01 -22.55 -9.10
CA GLY A 118 1.84 -22.54 -10.54
C GLY A 118 3.19 -22.44 -11.26
N TRP A 119 3.96 -21.41 -10.93
CA TRP A 119 5.27 -21.14 -11.52
C TRP A 119 6.27 -22.27 -11.25
N TYR A 120 6.45 -22.68 -9.98
CA TYR A 120 7.36 -23.78 -9.63
C TYR A 120 6.92 -25.13 -10.23
N GLY A 121 5.62 -25.28 -10.52
CA GLY A 121 5.09 -26.43 -11.22
C GLY A 121 5.31 -26.42 -12.74
N GLY A 122 5.89 -25.36 -13.30
CA GLY A 122 6.12 -25.18 -14.74
C GLY A 122 4.86 -24.82 -15.51
N ARG A 123 3.94 -24.07 -14.89
CA ARG A 123 2.65 -23.64 -15.48
C ARG A 123 2.53 -22.13 -15.70
N SER A 124 3.64 -21.41 -15.60
CA SER A 124 3.75 -20.00 -16.00
C SER A 124 3.96 -19.83 -17.50
N THR A 125 3.93 -20.91 -18.30
CA THR A 125 3.99 -20.86 -19.75
C THR A 125 2.71 -21.49 -20.31
N PRO A 126 1.94 -20.79 -21.17
CA PRO A 126 2.20 -19.45 -21.71
C PRO A 126 2.25 -18.34 -20.65
N THR A 127 3.07 -17.32 -20.88
CA THR A 127 3.44 -16.28 -19.88
C THR A 127 2.32 -15.31 -19.52
N ASP A 128 1.25 -15.31 -20.30
CA ASP A 128 -0.02 -14.67 -19.97
C ASP A 128 -0.79 -15.34 -18.81
N GLY A 129 -0.32 -16.50 -18.35
CA GLY A 129 -0.91 -17.25 -17.23
C GLY A 129 -2.04 -18.19 -17.64
N SER A 130 -2.36 -18.32 -18.92
CA SER A 130 -3.39 -19.25 -19.43
C SER A 130 -3.07 -20.73 -19.15
N GLY A 131 -1.82 -21.05 -18.85
CA GLY A 131 -1.36 -22.39 -18.43
C GLY A 131 -1.65 -22.74 -16.97
N LEU A 132 -2.03 -21.77 -16.12
CA LEU A 132 -2.29 -21.98 -14.70
C LEU A 132 -3.56 -22.80 -14.46
N LEU A 133 -3.55 -23.61 -13.40
CA LEU A 133 -4.70 -24.40 -12.96
C LEU A 133 -5.51 -23.64 -11.91
N ALA A 134 -6.77 -24.03 -11.72
CA ALA A 134 -7.60 -23.48 -10.66
C ALA A 134 -6.98 -23.63 -9.25
N SER A 135 -6.16 -24.67 -9.05
CA SER A 135 -5.42 -24.90 -7.80
C SER A 135 -4.29 -23.90 -7.54
N ASP A 136 -3.90 -23.13 -8.55
CA ASP A 136 -2.77 -22.19 -8.48
C ASP A 136 -3.23 -20.76 -8.10
N SER A 137 -4.49 -20.64 -7.66
CA SER A 137 -5.13 -19.37 -7.31
C SER A 137 -4.70 -18.78 -5.97
N ASP A 138 -4.09 -19.57 -5.09
CA ASP A 138 -3.76 -19.20 -3.71
C ASP A 138 -2.48 -18.35 -3.57
N GLY A 139 -1.99 -17.77 -4.67
CA GLY A 139 -0.92 -16.77 -4.65
C GLY A 139 0.40 -17.32 -4.10
N VAL A 140 0.82 -16.76 -2.96
CA VAL A 140 1.95 -17.26 -2.17
C VAL A 140 1.45 -18.31 -1.18
N ASP A 141 1.76 -19.56 -1.49
CA ASP A 141 1.29 -20.72 -0.74
C ASP A 141 2.11 -21.00 0.54
N CYS A 142 1.54 -21.81 1.44
CA CYS A 142 2.23 -22.23 2.66
C CYS A 142 3.61 -22.85 2.37
N ASP A 143 3.70 -23.67 1.32
CA ASP A 143 4.93 -24.37 0.93
C ASP A 143 5.98 -23.44 0.33
N ALA A 144 5.59 -22.33 -0.30
CA ALA A 144 6.55 -21.35 -0.78
C ALA A 144 7.40 -20.81 0.39
N CYS A 145 6.76 -20.52 1.53
CA CYS A 145 7.45 -20.09 2.75
C CYS A 145 8.12 -21.26 3.49
N HIS A 146 7.38 -22.34 3.71
CA HIS A 146 7.84 -23.48 4.54
C HIS A 146 8.82 -24.41 3.84
N LEU A 147 9.14 -24.20 2.57
CA LEU A 147 10.26 -24.83 1.89
C LEU A 147 11.41 -23.83 1.65
N MET A 148 11.25 -22.56 1.96
CA MET A 148 12.27 -21.55 1.68
C MET A 148 13.49 -21.70 2.59
N THR A 149 14.65 -21.72 1.95
CA THR A 149 15.98 -21.67 2.57
C THR A 149 16.63 -20.32 2.25
N ASN A 150 17.75 -20.03 2.91
CA ASN A 150 18.53 -18.85 2.59
C ASN A 150 19.27 -19.02 1.25
N VAL A 151 19.24 -17.97 0.41
CA VAL A 151 19.77 -18.00 -0.96
C VAL A 151 21.30 -18.14 -1.06
N ASP A 152 22.02 -17.90 0.04
CA ASP A 152 23.47 -18.13 0.20
C ASP A 152 23.81 -19.56 0.64
N ASN A 153 22.79 -20.40 0.92
CA ASN A 153 22.89 -21.75 1.45
C ASN A 153 23.69 -21.85 2.78
N SER A 154 23.73 -20.80 3.60
CA SER A 154 24.53 -20.78 4.84
C SER A 154 23.92 -21.57 6.01
N GLU A 155 22.62 -21.94 5.95
CA GLU A 155 21.97 -22.80 6.95
C GLU A 155 21.51 -24.12 6.31
N HIS A 156 20.50 -24.04 5.45
CA HIS A 156 19.93 -25.18 4.73
C HIS A 156 20.17 -25.00 3.23
N THR A 157 20.41 -26.09 2.51
CA THR A 157 20.69 -26.03 1.08
C THR A 157 19.40 -26.23 0.29
N GLY A 158 18.98 -25.21 -0.45
CA GLY A 158 17.89 -25.33 -1.43
C GLY A 158 18.39 -25.81 -2.80
N GLU A 159 17.46 -26.23 -3.65
CA GLU A 159 17.72 -26.64 -5.02
C GLU A 159 17.90 -25.44 -5.93
N MET A 160 19.12 -25.22 -6.43
CA MET A 160 19.42 -24.27 -7.49
C MET A 160 20.41 -24.95 -8.45
N VAL A 161 20.11 -24.94 -9.75
CA VAL A 161 20.97 -25.59 -10.76
C VAL A 161 21.60 -24.55 -11.66
N SER A 162 22.88 -24.72 -11.96
CA SER A 162 23.62 -23.87 -12.91
C SER A 162 22.85 -23.68 -14.22
N PRO A 163 22.79 -22.46 -14.78
CA PRO A 163 23.42 -21.21 -14.32
C PRO A 163 22.61 -20.40 -13.26
N PHE A 164 21.49 -20.91 -12.75
CA PHE A 164 20.50 -20.16 -11.96
C PHE A 164 20.82 -20.05 -10.45
N PHE A 165 22.06 -19.72 -10.10
CA PHE A 165 22.42 -19.51 -8.70
C PHE A 165 22.12 -18.08 -8.25
N ALA A 166 21.27 -17.92 -7.25
CA ALA A 166 20.93 -16.63 -6.66
C ALA A 166 22.16 -15.96 -6.03
N ASN A 167 22.92 -16.62 -5.15
CA ASN A 167 24.18 -16.05 -4.64
C ASN A 167 25.24 -17.11 -4.26
N CYS A 168 25.29 -18.23 -4.98
CA CYS A 168 26.19 -19.33 -4.67
C CYS A 168 26.77 -19.90 -5.97
N SER A 169 27.79 -19.25 -6.53
CA SER A 169 28.48 -19.70 -7.74
C SER A 169 29.99 -19.47 -7.63
N ASN A 170 30.80 -20.50 -7.86
CA ASN A 170 32.26 -20.36 -7.90
C ASN A 170 32.77 -19.79 -9.23
N ASP A 171 31.94 -19.11 -10.03
CA ASP A 171 32.35 -18.49 -11.28
C ASP A 171 33.31 -17.32 -10.99
N PRO A 172 34.57 -17.38 -11.46
CA PRO A 172 35.55 -16.33 -11.20
C PRO A 172 35.24 -14.98 -11.90
N ASN A 173 34.27 -14.94 -12.81
CA ASN A 173 33.90 -13.73 -13.55
C ASN A 173 32.77 -12.93 -12.88
N VAL A 174 32.15 -13.46 -11.83
CA VAL A 174 31.08 -12.78 -11.07
C VAL A 174 31.60 -12.48 -9.66
N PRO A 175 31.89 -11.21 -9.30
CA PRO A 175 32.42 -10.87 -7.99
C PRO A 175 31.52 -11.38 -6.85
N ASP A 176 32.14 -11.78 -5.73
CA ASP A 176 31.50 -12.02 -4.43
C ASP A 176 30.41 -13.10 -4.33
N LYS A 177 30.22 -13.95 -5.36
CA LYS A 177 29.38 -15.17 -5.24
C LYS A 177 30.16 -16.28 -4.52
N GLN A 178 30.07 -16.35 -3.20
CA GLN A 178 30.69 -17.44 -2.42
C GLN A 178 29.63 -18.18 -1.62
N CYS A 179 29.46 -19.48 -1.90
CA CYS A 179 28.54 -20.34 -1.16
C CYS A 179 28.91 -20.36 0.33
N GLY A 180 27.94 -20.10 1.21
CA GLY A 180 28.15 -20.06 2.65
C GLY A 180 29.04 -18.90 3.13
N SER A 181 29.15 -17.82 2.35
CA SER A 181 29.80 -16.59 2.79
C SER A 181 28.93 -15.78 3.75
N ASP A 182 29.56 -14.92 4.56
CA ASP A 182 28.86 -13.97 5.43
C ASP A 182 28.39 -12.72 4.67
N THR A 183 28.51 -12.68 3.33
CA THR A 183 28.04 -11.57 2.49
C THR A 183 26.55 -11.73 2.18
N GLU A 184 25.84 -10.60 2.08
CA GLU A 184 24.40 -10.57 1.83
C GLU A 184 23.99 -11.40 0.58
N GLY A 185 22.97 -12.25 0.75
CA GLY A 185 22.31 -12.98 -0.33
C GLY A 185 21.71 -12.06 -1.41
N PHE A 186 21.49 -12.61 -2.61
CA PHE A 186 20.75 -11.91 -3.66
C PHE A 186 19.25 -12.12 -3.41
N TYR A 187 18.70 -11.23 -2.60
CA TYR A 187 17.31 -11.21 -2.20
C TYR A 187 16.52 -10.28 -3.13
N GLY A 188 15.44 -10.77 -3.74
CA GLY A 188 14.53 -9.97 -4.56
C GLY A 188 13.91 -10.76 -5.70
N SER A 189 12.93 -10.16 -6.39
CA SER A 189 12.27 -10.69 -7.60
C SER A 189 11.85 -12.18 -7.53
N GLY A 190 11.44 -12.65 -6.35
CA GLY A 190 11.05 -14.03 -6.13
C GLY A 190 12.16 -15.06 -6.36
N MET A 191 13.44 -14.65 -6.26
CA MET A 191 14.63 -15.51 -6.43
C MET A 191 14.82 -16.48 -5.25
N LEU A 192 13.82 -17.33 -4.99
CA LEU A 192 13.81 -18.21 -3.83
C LEU A 192 14.81 -19.36 -4.00
N SER A 193 15.34 -19.86 -2.88
CA SER A 193 16.07 -21.13 -2.80
C SER A 193 15.21 -22.10 -2.00
N LEU A 194 14.69 -23.16 -2.64
CA LEU A 194 13.69 -24.04 -2.04
C LEU A 194 14.25 -25.42 -1.70
N TRP A 195 13.93 -25.90 -0.50
CA TRP A 195 14.20 -27.24 -0.01
C TRP A 195 13.37 -28.28 -0.77
N SER A 196 13.99 -29.38 -1.18
CA SER A 196 13.36 -30.49 -1.91
C SER A 196 12.94 -31.68 -1.03
N GLY A 197 13.24 -31.65 0.26
CA GLY A 197 12.90 -32.74 1.18
C GLY A 197 11.46 -32.68 1.69
N ASP A 198 11.12 -33.66 2.54
CA ASP A 198 9.75 -33.84 3.06
C ASP A 198 9.45 -32.93 4.28
N GLU A 199 10.47 -32.33 4.88
CA GLU A 199 10.38 -31.49 6.06
C GLU A 199 9.81 -30.10 5.72
N LYS A 200 8.90 -29.61 6.57
CA LYS A 200 8.49 -28.19 6.56
C LYS A 200 9.41 -27.39 7.48
N LEU A 201 9.99 -26.32 6.96
CA LEU A 201 10.88 -25.43 7.66
C LEU A 201 10.10 -24.43 8.51
N GLY A 202 10.62 -24.07 9.67
CA GLY A 202 10.00 -23.09 10.54
C GLY A 202 10.91 -22.66 11.70
N PRO A 203 10.53 -21.61 12.45
CA PRO A 203 11.43 -20.94 13.38
C PRO A 203 11.67 -21.67 14.71
N TYR A 204 11.06 -22.84 14.93
CA TYR A 204 11.03 -23.50 16.24
C TYR A 204 11.73 -24.86 16.25
N GLU A 205 12.61 -25.07 17.22
CA GLU A 205 13.31 -26.35 17.45
C GLU A 205 12.37 -27.46 17.94
N GLN A 206 11.47 -27.13 18.86
CA GLN A 206 10.53 -28.08 19.44
C GLN A 206 9.15 -27.88 18.83
N THR A 207 8.66 -28.86 18.07
CA THR A 207 7.29 -28.85 17.56
C THR A 207 6.63 -30.22 17.80
N ALA A 208 5.34 -30.21 18.13
CA ALA A 208 4.49 -31.40 18.12
C ALA A 208 3.71 -31.45 16.79
N ALA A 209 4.45 -31.58 15.67
CA ALA A 209 3.86 -31.62 14.34
C ALA A 209 3.41 -33.04 13.93
N ARG A 210 2.37 -33.13 13.10
CA ARG A 210 1.89 -34.40 12.49
C ARG A 210 2.50 -34.66 11.11
N HIS A 211 3.41 -33.80 10.68
CA HIS A 211 4.27 -33.95 9.50
C HIS A 211 5.73 -33.76 9.92
N LYS A 212 6.67 -34.10 9.03
CA LYS A 212 8.09 -33.84 9.29
C LYS A 212 8.35 -32.33 9.33
N PHE A 213 9.27 -31.91 10.18
CA PHE A 213 9.64 -30.51 10.33
C PHE A 213 11.14 -30.37 10.51
N MET A 214 11.64 -29.19 10.19
CA MET A 214 13.03 -28.80 10.40
C MET A 214 13.08 -27.37 10.92
N GLN A 215 13.90 -27.10 11.93
CA GLN A 215 14.09 -25.73 12.38
C GLN A 215 14.91 -24.95 11.34
N SER A 216 14.54 -23.69 11.10
CA SER A 216 15.32 -22.73 10.33
C SER A 216 15.43 -21.40 11.07
N ALA A 217 16.67 -20.98 11.31
CA ALA A 217 17.00 -19.64 11.79
C ALA A 217 16.69 -18.57 10.74
N PHE A 218 16.78 -18.90 9.44
CA PHE A 218 16.40 -17.97 8.37
C PHE A 218 14.94 -17.50 8.48
N HIS A 219 14.03 -18.34 8.98
CA HIS A 219 12.64 -17.94 9.25
C HIS A 219 12.48 -16.86 10.34
N ARG A 220 13.52 -16.60 11.15
CA ARG A 220 13.57 -15.45 12.07
C ARG A 220 14.45 -14.31 11.55
N SER A 221 15.12 -14.51 10.41
CA SER A 221 16.03 -13.52 9.84
C SER A 221 15.28 -12.26 9.43
N VAL A 222 15.98 -11.14 9.57
CA VAL A 222 15.56 -9.84 9.02
C VAL A 222 15.51 -9.87 7.49
N ASP A 223 16.20 -10.81 6.86
CA ASP A 223 16.33 -10.91 5.40
C ASP A 223 15.30 -11.86 4.75
N PHE A 224 14.48 -12.56 5.55
CA PHE A 224 13.53 -13.57 5.05
C PHE A 224 12.61 -13.02 3.94
N CYS A 225 11.97 -11.88 4.21
CA CYS A 225 11.03 -11.24 3.30
C CYS A 225 11.72 -10.59 2.07
N GLY A 226 13.04 -10.37 2.16
CA GLY A 226 13.80 -9.76 1.08
C GLY A 226 13.82 -10.61 -0.18
N SER A 227 13.69 -11.94 -0.06
CA SER A 227 13.66 -12.86 -1.21
C SER A 227 12.54 -12.53 -2.22
N CYS A 228 11.53 -11.76 -1.80
CA CYS A 228 10.43 -11.29 -2.63
C CYS A 228 10.41 -9.76 -2.79
N HIS A 229 10.58 -8.98 -1.70
CA HIS A 229 10.23 -7.55 -1.62
C HIS A 229 11.33 -6.57 -2.06
N ASP A 230 12.08 -6.94 -3.08
CA ASP A 230 12.85 -6.03 -3.94
C ASP A 230 12.57 -6.46 -5.39
N VAL A 231 11.49 -5.94 -5.98
CA VAL A 231 11.08 -6.31 -7.34
C VAL A 231 11.88 -5.49 -8.34
N SER A 232 12.70 -6.22 -9.08
CA SER A 232 13.65 -5.68 -10.05
C SER A 232 13.27 -6.16 -11.44
N ASN A 233 13.00 -5.23 -12.34
CA ASN A 233 12.69 -5.52 -13.73
C ASN A 233 13.97 -5.92 -14.47
N SER A 234 14.10 -7.21 -14.79
CA SER A 234 15.28 -7.75 -15.46
C SER A 234 15.42 -7.32 -16.91
N VAL A 235 14.31 -7.03 -17.60
CA VAL A 235 14.31 -6.56 -19.00
C VAL A 235 14.97 -5.19 -19.08
N VAL A 236 14.44 -4.22 -18.33
CA VAL A 236 15.00 -2.87 -18.24
C VAL A 236 16.40 -2.91 -17.62
N GLY A 237 16.59 -3.74 -16.60
CA GLY A 237 17.87 -3.94 -15.94
C GLY A 237 18.99 -4.38 -16.88
N ASP A 238 18.68 -5.10 -17.94
CA ASP A 238 19.67 -5.55 -18.92
C ASP A 238 19.78 -4.66 -20.15
N LEU A 239 18.64 -4.28 -20.73
CA LEU A 239 18.57 -3.67 -22.06
C LEU A 239 18.55 -2.14 -22.05
N ALA A 240 18.05 -1.50 -20.99
CA ALA A 240 17.92 -0.05 -20.99
C ALA A 240 19.27 0.65 -20.79
N PRO A 241 19.52 1.80 -21.45
CA PRO A 241 20.65 2.65 -21.11
C PRO A 241 20.64 3.00 -19.62
N GLY A 242 21.76 2.73 -18.93
CA GLY A 242 21.88 2.94 -17.48
C GLY A 242 21.17 1.91 -16.60
N ASN A 243 20.58 0.85 -17.18
CA ASN A 243 20.12 -0.35 -16.47
C ASN A 243 19.10 -0.10 -15.35
N GLY A 244 18.35 1.01 -15.41
CA GLY A 244 17.45 1.41 -14.34
C GLY A 244 18.14 1.82 -13.03
N ALA A 245 19.42 2.21 -13.08
CA ALA A 245 20.15 2.68 -11.91
C ALA A 245 19.94 4.19 -11.67
N GLN A 246 19.67 4.59 -10.43
CA GLN A 246 19.65 6.00 -10.03
C GLN A 246 21.05 6.63 -10.16
N PRO A 247 21.14 7.95 -10.40
CA PRO A 247 22.41 8.64 -10.52
C PRO A 247 23.37 8.37 -9.36
N GLY A 248 24.56 7.87 -9.69
CA GLY A 248 25.63 7.58 -8.74
C GLY A 248 25.51 6.25 -8.00
N ALA A 249 24.51 5.43 -8.30
CA ALA A 249 24.51 4.02 -7.90
C ALA A 249 25.73 3.28 -8.51
N PRO A 250 26.13 2.13 -7.93
CA PRO A 250 27.19 1.30 -8.50
C PRO A 250 26.89 0.88 -9.95
N HIS A 251 27.95 0.62 -10.73
CA HIS A 251 27.83 0.09 -12.10
C HIS A 251 27.11 -1.26 -12.09
N VAL A 252 26.17 -1.44 -13.01
CA VAL A 252 25.46 -2.71 -13.24
C VAL A 252 26.18 -3.47 -14.35
N LEU A 253 26.67 -4.67 -14.06
CA LEU A 253 27.27 -5.53 -15.08
C LEU A 253 26.16 -6.19 -15.92
N SER A 254 25.99 -5.81 -17.18
CA SER A 254 24.89 -6.30 -18.04
C SER A 254 25.39 -6.82 -19.40
N SER A 255 24.47 -7.34 -20.22
CA SER A 255 24.81 -7.85 -21.56
C SER A 255 25.48 -6.79 -22.46
N GLN A 256 25.22 -5.50 -22.19
CA GLN A 256 25.85 -4.38 -22.87
C GLN A 256 27.37 -4.35 -22.63
N ASP A 257 27.85 -4.71 -21.44
CA ASP A 257 29.29 -4.76 -21.14
C ASP A 257 30.01 -5.87 -21.93
N TYR A 258 29.32 -6.97 -22.20
CA TYR A 258 29.83 -8.09 -22.99
C TYR A 258 29.79 -7.81 -24.50
N ASN A 259 28.86 -6.95 -24.93
CA ASN A 259 28.56 -6.68 -26.34
C ASN A 259 28.97 -5.29 -26.82
N GLY A 260 29.98 -4.69 -26.17
CA GLY A 260 30.60 -3.45 -26.64
C GLY A 260 29.72 -2.20 -26.50
N GLY A 261 28.77 -2.22 -25.56
CA GLY A 261 27.83 -1.16 -25.25
C GLY A 261 26.45 -1.31 -25.90
N GLU A 262 26.23 -2.34 -26.71
CA GLU A 262 24.95 -2.59 -27.37
C GLU A 262 24.15 -3.66 -26.60
N PRO A 263 22.82 -3.53 -26.49
CA PRO A 263 21.97 -4.54 -25.85
C PRO A 263 21.92 -5.84 -26.67
N ASP A 264 21.95 -7.00 -26.00
CA ASP A 264 21.95 -8.32 -26.66
C ASP A 264 20.66 -9.10 -26.39
N LEU A 265 19.61 -8.81 -27.16
CA LEU A 265 18.31 -9.47 -27.05
C LEU A 265 18.39 -10.95 -27.44
N GLY A 266 17.97 -11.84 -26.54
CA GLY A 266 18.04 -13.30 -26.73
C GLY A 266 19.42 -13.91 -26.47
N GLY A 267 20.36 -13.10 -25.96
CA GLY A 267 21.70 -13.52 -25.56
C GLY A 267 21.74 -14.47 -24.36
N PRO A 268 22.92 -15.01 -24.00
CA PRO A 268 23.07 -15.92 -22.86
C PRO A 268 22.61 -15.31 -21.54
N VAL A 269 21.96 -16.11 -20.68
CA VAL A 269 21.49 -15.65 -19.36
C VAL A 269 22.64 -15.22 -18.45
N GLU A 270 23.81 -15.83 -18.61
CA GLU A 270 25.01 -15.53 -17.84
C GLU A 270 25.57 -14.14 -18.11
N GLU A 271 25.19 -13.49 -19.22
CA GLU A 271 25.57 -12.11 -19.53
C GLU A 271 24.57 -11.10 -18.96
N LYS A 272 23.39 -11.55 -18.51
CA LYS A 272 22.29 -10.66 -18.10
C LYS A 272 22.54 -10.01 -16.75
N ALA A 273 22.03 -8.79 -16.59
CA ALA A 273 22.13 -8.04 -15.33
C ALA A 273 21.65 -8.85 -14.10
N ALA A 274 20.55 -9.58 -14.24
CA ALA A 274 19.96 -10.38 -13.15
C ALA A 274 20.86 -11.52 -12.63
N PHE A 275 21.80 -11.99 -13.43
CA PHE A 275 22.73 -13.06 -13.04
C PHE A 275 24.05 -12.52 -12.49
N ASN A 276 24.34 -11.24 -12.71
CA ASN A 276 25.64 -10.64 -12.40
C ASN A 276 25.61 -9.61 -11.26
N ASN A 277 24.42 -9.23 -10.79
CA ASN A 277 24.25 -8.17 -9.80
C ASN A 277 23.23 -8.55 -8.73
N PRO A 278 23.32 -7.98 -7.52
CA PRO A 278 22.25 -8.09 -6.54
C PRO A 278 20.97 -7.41 -7.09
N PRO A 279 19.77 -7.91 -6.78
CA PRO A 279 18.52 -7.39 -7.37
C PRO A 279 18.32 -5.87 -7.22
N TYR A 280 18.70 -5.31 -6.07
CA TYR A 280 18.59 -3.86 -5.83
C TYR A 280 19.41 -2.98 -6.80
N ALA A 281 20.39 -3.53 -7.52
CA ALA A 281 21.28 -2.73 -8.35
C ALA A 281 20.66 -2.27 -9.69
N TYR A 282 19.67 -2.99 -10.22
CA TYR A 282 19.16 -2.79 -11.59
C TYR A 282 17.63 -2.75 -11.64
N GLY A 283 17.08 -2.11 -12.68
CA GLY A 283 15.65 -2.16 -13.05
C GLY A 283 14.69 -1.87 -11.88
N ILE A 284 14.63 -0.63 -11.40
CA ILE A 284 13.82 -0.27 -10.22
C ILE A 284 12.34 -0.40 -10.53
N VAL A 285 11.63 -1.16 -9.69
CA VAL A 285 10.16 -1.10 -9.65
C VAL A 285 9.63 -1.03 -8.23
N GLU A 286 10.03 -1.98 -7.38
CA GLU A 286 9.65 -2.03 -5.97
C GLU A 286 10.90 -2.23 -5.12
N ARG A 287 11.06 -1.43 -4.07
CA ARG A 287 12.29 -1.40 -3.27
C ARG A 287 12.03 -1.40 -1.76
N THR A 288 10.91 -1.96 -1.31
CA THR A 288 10.53 -1.93 0.11
C THR A 288 11.63 -2.51 0.99
N PHE A 289 12.19 -3.65 0.59
CA PHE A 289 13.22 -4.32 1.37
C PHE A 289 14.52 -3.52 1.38
N SER A 290 14.91 -2.94 0.25
CA SER A 290 16.09 -2.07 0.15
C SER A 290 15.95 -0.77 0.94
N GLU A 291 14.77 -0.15 0.95
CA GLU A 291 14.46 0.98 1.83
C GLU A 291 14.59 0.59 3.31
N TYR A 292 14.09 -0.60 3.67
CA TYR A 292 14.22 -1.16 5.01
C TYR A 292 15.66 -1.44 5.41
N LYS A 293 16.44 -2.08 4.55
CA LYS A 293 17.86 -2.37 4.78
C LYS A 293 18.72 -1.11 4.87
N SER A 294 18.27 -0.01 4.28
CA SER A 294 18.92 1.30 4.40
C SER A 294 18.62 1.99 5.73
N SER A 295 17.62 1.54 6.49
CA SER A 295 17.21 2.11 7.79
C SER A 295 18.01 1.57 8.98
N ALA A 296 17.76 2.13 10.18
CA ALA A 296 18.33 1.61 11.42
C ALA A 296 17.58 0.39 11.99
N LEU A 297 16.36 0.10 11.51
CA LEU A 297 15.50 -0.94 12.08
C LEU A 297 16.03 -2.38 11.98
N PRO A 298 16.65 -2.82 10.85
CA PRO A 298 17.17 -4.18 10.75
C PRO A 298 18.22 -4.55 11.80
N THR A 299 18.84 -3.55 12.43
CA THR A 299 19.85 -3.73 13.48
C THR A 299 19.36 -3.34 14.87
N THR A 300 18.14 -2.79 14.97
CA THR A 300 17.54 -2.37 16.23
C THR A 300 16.76 -3.52 16.87
N LEU A 301 17.10 -3.85 18.12
CA LEU A 301 16.36 -4.86 18.87
C LEU A 301 15.00 -4.33 19.34
N VAL A 302 13.97 -5.18 19.28
CA VAL A 302 12.64 -4.87 19.83
C VAL A 302 12.73 -4.57 21.33
N SER A 303 13.60 -5.30 22.05
CA SER A 303 13.88 -5.06 23.48
C SER A 303 14.51 -3.69 23.78
N GLN A 304 15.02 -2.99 22.77
CA GLN A 304 15.58 -1.65 22.88
C GLN A 304 14.60 -0.53 22.51
N PHE A 305 13.32 -0.84 22.26
CA PHE A 305 12.27 0.13 21.91
C PHE A 305 12.30 1.41 22.77
N ASN A 306 12.47 1.28 24.10
CA ASN A 306 12.47 2.44 25.01
C ASN A 306 13.62 3.43 24.77
N THR A 307 14.67 3.01 24.06
CA THR A 307 15.82 3.85 23.68
C THR A 307 15.58 4.68 22.41
N LEU A 308 14.52 4.37 21.65
CA LEU A 308 14.16 5.13 20.45
C LEU A 308 13.76 6.57 20.77
N PRO A 309 13.85 7.49 19.78
CA PRO A 309 13.32 8.84 19.89
C PRO A 309 11.85 8.89 20.34
N PRO A 310 11.42 9.92 21.09
CA PRO A 310 10.03 10.06 21.58
C PRO A 310 8.96 9.91 20.49
N GLU A 311 9.20 10.48 19.32
CA GLU A 311 8.29 10.47 18.17
C GLU A 311 8.05 9.08 17.56
N LEU A 312 8.94 8.12 17.81
CA LEU A 312 8.78 6.72 17.38
C LEU A 312 8.10 5.84 18.44
N LYS A 313 7.90 6.37 19.65
CA LYS A 313 7.34 5.63 20.80
C LYS A 313 5.87 5.99 21.05
N LEU A 314 5.18 6.44 20.01
CA LEU A 314 3.79 6.86 20.09
C LEU A 314 2.90 5.66 20.39
N SER A 315 1.98 5.84 21.33
CA SER A 315 0.97 4.83 21.66
C SER A 315 0.16 4.48 20.41
N GLY A 316 0.11 3.20 20.05
CA GLY A 316 -0.58 2.75 18.84
C GLY A 316 0.22 2.96 17.54
N GLY A 317 1.45 3.48 17.59
CA GLY A 317 2.34 3.48 16.43
C GLY A 317 2.91 2.08 16.15
N SER A 318 3.28 1.80 14.90
CA SER A 318 3.69 0.46 14.43
C SER A 318 4.79 -0.18 15.29
N LEU A 319 5.82 0.59 15.66
CA LEU A 319 6.92 0.09 16.50
C LEU A 319 6.49 -0.18 17.95
N GLU A 320 5.57 0.61 18.51
CA GLU A 320 5.06 0.42 19.88
C GLU A 320 4.17 -0.82 19.96
N VAL A 321 3.24 -0.98 19.02
CA VAL A 321 2.36 -2.16 19.00
C VAL A 321 3.14 -3.45 18.78
N THR A 322 4.19 -3.43 17.96
CA THR A 322 5.11 -4.57 17.79
C THR A 322 5.88 -4.85 19.08
N TYR A 323 6.41 -3.82 19.75
CA TYR A 323 7.08 -3.99 21.05
C TYR A 323 6.14 -4.58 22.10
N ARG A 324 4.91 -4.07 22.19
CA ARG A 324 3.88 -4.58 23.11
C ARG A 324 3.56 -6.05 22.87
N ALA A 325 3.31 -6.42 21.63
CA ALA A 325 3.05 -7.82 21.25
C ALA A 325 4.22 -8.74 21.66
N ALA A 326 5.46 -8.29 21.46
CA ALA A 326 6.64 -9.06 21.85
C ALA A 326 6.87 -9.18 23.37
N LEU A 327 6.22 -8.35 24.20
CA LEU A 327 6.34 -8.46 25.66
C LEU A 327 5.62 -9.68 26.23
N GLU A 328 4.60 -10.21 25.55
CA GLU A 328 3.84 -11.39 25.98
C GLU A 328 4.72 -12.64 26.12
N ALA A 329 5.83 -12.70 25.36
CA ALA A 329 6.83 -13.76 25.49
C ALA A 329 7.56 -13.77 26.86
N GLY A 330 7.45 -12.70 27.66
CA GLY A 330 8.07 -12.61 28.98
C GLY A 330 9.58 -12.41 28.99
N THR A 331 10.19 -12.18 27.83
CA THR A 331 11.65 -12.03 27.64
C THR A 331 12.08 -10.59 27.31
N GLY A 332 11.21 -9.62 27.62
CA GLY A 332 11.52 -8.18 27.47
C GLY A 332 11.59 -7.71 26.01
N GLY A 333 10.90 -8.39 25.09
CA GLY A 333 10.85 -8.07 23.66
C GLY A 333 11.63 -9.05 22.76
N ASN A 334 12.36 -10.00 23.34
CA ASN A 334 13.02 -11.08 22.61
C ASN A 334 12.03 -12.21 22.26
N TYR A 335 12.49 -13.25 21.56
CA TYR A 335 11.68 -14.47 21.36
C TYR A 335 11.48 -15.23 22.68
N GLN A 336 10.51 -16.14 22.72
CA GLN A 336 10.16 -16.91 23.92
C GLN A 336 11.31 -17.80 24.41
N ASP A 337 12.18 -18.27 23.49
CA ASP A 337 13.40 -19.02 23.82
C ASP A 337 14.59 -18.14 24.25
N GLY A 338 14.40 -16.82 24.28
CA GLY A 338 15.40 -15.83 24.67
C GLY A 338 16.29 -15.35 23.53
N SER A 339 16.13 -15.85 22.29
CA SER A 339 16.89 -15.34 21.15
C SER A 339 16.54 -13.87 20.87
N PRO A 340 17.50 -13.05 20.40
CA PRO A 340 17.23 -11.66 20.06
C PRO A 340 16.14 -11.53 18.98
N ARG A 341 15.27 -10.52 19.10
CA ARG A 341 14.29 -10.12 18.09
C ARG A 341 14.59 -8.71 17.61
N TYR A 342 14.72 -8.55 16.29
CA TYR A 342 14.91 -7.25 15.64
C TYR A 342 13.58 -6.70 15.14
N PHE A 343 13.51 -5.38 14.93
CA PHE A 343 12.44 -4.78 14.15
C PHE A 343 12.60 -5.18 12.68
N SER A 344 11.96 -6.28 12.29
CA SER A 344 11.94 -6.85 10.94
C SER A 344 10.60 -6.64 10.24
N CYS A 345 10.56 -6.89 8.92
CA CYS A 345 9.31 -6.97 8.17
C CYS A 345 8.30 -7.88 8.88
N GLN A 346 8.73 -9.08 9.32
CA GLN A 346 7.90 -10.00 10.09
C GLN A 346 7.44 -9.42 11.43
N SER A 347 8.28 -8.66 12.13
CA SER A 347 7.87 -8.05 13.40
C SER A 347 6.72 -7.03 13.24
N CYS A 348 6.58 -6.41 12.07
CA CYS A 348 5.52 -5.45 11.76
C CYS A 348 4.31 -6.11 11.08
N HIS A 349 4.54 -7.01 10.12
CA HIS A 349 3.51 -7.61 9.26
C HIS A 349 3.08 -9.03 9.67
N MET A 350 3.84 -9.66 10.58
CA MET A 350 3.58 -10.99 11.15
C MET A 350 3.79 -10.95 12.67
N ARG A 351 3.20 -9.94 13.32
CA ARG A 351 3.41 -9.65 14.75
C ARG A 351 3.25 -10.91 15.60
N PRO A 352 4.08 -11.09 16.64
CA PRO A 352 3.95 -12.24 17.53
C PRO A 352 2.59 -12.22 18.23
N THR A 353 1.92 -13.37 18.27
CA THR A 353 0.66 -13.59 18.97
C THR A 353 0.76 -14.80 19.91
N THR A 354 -0.16 -14.87 20.87
CA THR A 354 -0.29 -16.00 21.78
C THR A 354 -1.30 -17.00 21.23
N SER A 355 -0.81 -18.06 20.57
CA SER A 355 -1.68 -19.02 19.90
C SER A 355 -1.07 -20.41 19.76
N ALA A 356 -1.92 -21.40 19.48
CA ALA A 356 -1.50 -22.71 19.01
C ALA A 356 -1.15 -22.62 17.53
N GLY A 357 -0.13 -23.37 17.08
CA GLY A 357 0.13 -23.50 15.64
C GLY A 357 -0.87 -24.40 14.92
N ALA A 358 -1.56 -25.30 15.62
CA ALA A 358 -2.48 -26.28 15.04
C ALA A 358 -3.40 -26.91 16.11
N ASP A 359 -4.55 -27.46 15.69
CA ASP A 359 -5.44 -28.26 16.54
C ASP A 359 -5.06 -29.75 16.49
N LYS A 360 -4.03 -30.12 17.26
CA LYS A 360 -3.64 -31.51 17.49
C LYS A 360 -3.17 -31.71 18.93
N ALA A 361 -3.32 -32.94 19.43
CA ALA A 361 -2.79 -33.31 20.74
C ALA A 361 -1.29 -33.02 20.83
N ASP A 362 -0.88 -32.48 21.98
CA ASP A 362 0.49 -32.09 22.35
C ASP A 362 1.04 -30.82 21.67
N VAL A 363 0.25 -30.14 20.83
CA VAL A 363 0.63 -28.82 20.27
C VAL A 363 0.76 -27.80 21.40
N LEU A 364 1.89 -27.10 21.41
CA LEU A 364 2.19 -26.07 22.40
C LEU A 364 1.49 -24.75 22.04
N ILE A 365 0.93 -24.07 23.04
CA ILE A 365 0.60 -22.64 22.94
C ILE A 365 1.90 -21.85 23.05
N ARG A 366 2.21 -21.07 22.02
CA ARG A 366 3.36 -20.16 22.00
C ARG A 366 2.92 -18.77 22.35
N GLN A 367 3.80 -17.99 22.97
CA GLN A 367 3.57 -16.57 23.26
C GLN A 367 4.18 -15.66 22.18
N ASP A 368 4.75 -16.25 21.14
CA ASP A 368 5.52 -15.56 20.13
C ASP A 368 5.29 -16.11 18.71
N LEU A 369 4.15 -16.80 18.49
CA LEU A 369 3.78 -17.35 17.19
C LEU A 369 3.65 -16.19 16.19
N PRO A 370 4.33 -16.22 15.02
CA PRO A 370 4.09 -15.22 14.00
C PRO A 370 2.63 -15.28 13.55
N ALA A 371 1.89 -14.18 13.71
CA ALA A 371 0.59 -14.06 13.08
C ALA A 371 0.80 -14.19 11.56
N HIS A 372 0.08 -15.09 10.91
CA HIS A 372 0.18 -15.28 9.46
C HIS A 372 -0.63 -14.22 8.72
N ASP A 373 -0.60 -12.99 9.24
CA ASP A 373 -1.50 -11.92 8.85
C ASP A 373 -1.07 -11.27 7.53
N HIS A 374 0.22 -11.16 7.21
CA HIS A 374 0.77 -10.68 5.92
C HIS A 374 0.05 -9.47 5.29
N VAL A 375 -0.61 -8.63 6.10
CA VAL A 375 -1.37 -7.48 5.62
C VAL A 375 -0.44 -6.31 5.37
N GLY A 376 -0.62 -5.69 4.20
CA GLY A 376 -0.03 -4.41 3.84
C GLY A 376 -1.08 -3.30 3.83
N GLY A 377 -0.81 -2.22 3.10
CA GLY A 377 -1.74 -1.10 2.95
C GLY A 377 -2.89 -1.32 1.95
N ASN A 378 -2.99 -2.49 1.31
CA ASN A 378 -4.05 -2.74 0.31
C ASN A 378 -5.39 -3.12 0.97
N TYR A 379 -6.10 -2.12 1.48
CA TYR A 379 -7.37 -2.30 2.19
C TYR A 379 -8.53 -2.69 1.27
N TRP A 380 -8.44 -2.43 -0.03
CA TRP A 380 -9.58 -2.56 -0.95
C TRP A 380 -9.56 -3.85 -1.78
N LEU A 381 -8.45 -4.62 -1.71
CA LEU A 381 -8.30 -5.91 -2.36
C LEU A 381 -9.43 -6.90 -2.07
N ALA A 382 -9.89 -6.94 -0.81
CA ALA A 382 -10.98 -7.80 -0.40
C ALA A 382 -12.27 -7.49 -1.17
N ASP A 383 -12.60 -6.20 -1.35
CA ASP A 383 -13.83 -5.77 -2.03
C ASP A 383 -13.76 -6.06 -3.52
N MET A 384 -12.60 -5.85 -4.14
CA MET A 384 -12.35 -6.25 -5.53
C MET A 384 -12.66 -7.73 -5.76
N ILE A 385 -12.01 -8.57 -4.96
CA ILE A 385 -12.10 -10.02 -5.11
C ILE A 385 -13.54 -10.47 -4.87
N LYS A 386 -14.22 -9.94 -3.85
CA LYS A 386 -15.61 -10.26 -3.55
C LYS A 386 -16.55 -9.85 -4.69
N TYR A 387 -16.36 -8.64 -5.24
CA TYR A 387 -17.17 -8.15 -6.35
C TYR A 387 -16.98 -9.03 -7.59
N GLN A 388 -15.73 -9.29 -7.98
CA GLN A 388 -15.45 -10.10 -9.16
C GLN A 388 -15.89 -11.56 -8.97
N ASP A 389 -15.75 -12.13 -7.77
CA ASP A 389 -16.24 -13.48 -7.47
C ASP A 389 -17.77 -13.57 -7.66
N ALA A 390 -18.50 -12.61 -7.09
CA ALA A 390 -19.96 -12.56 -7.17
C ALA A 390 -20.50 -12.39 -8.60
N ASN A 391 -19.71 -11.79 -9.48
CA ASN A 391 -20.07 -11.53 -10.88
C ASN A 391 -19.41 -12.50 -11.88
N GLY A 392 -18.62 -13.47 -11.40
CA GLY A 392 -17.91 -14.42 -12.26
C GLY A 392 -16.81 -13.80 -13.12
N LEU A 393 -16.22 -12.69 -12.66
CA LEU A 393 -15.18 -11.93 -13.35
C LEU A 393 -13.76 -12.27 -12.87
N LEU A 394 -13.61 -13.00 -11.75
CA LEU A 394 -12.29 -13.41 -11.28
C LEU A 394 -11.58 -14.27 -12.34
N ARG A 395 -10.41 -13.81 -12.78
CA ARG A 395 -9.57 -14.54 -13.73
C ARG A 395 -9.16 -15.92 -13.21
N LEU A 396 -8.85 -16.01 -11.91
CA LEU A 396 -8.49 -17.26 -11.26
C LEU A 396 -9.10 -17.32 -9.85
N GLY A 397 -9.46 -18.52 -9.40
CA GLY A 397 -9.83 -18.77 -7.99
C GLY A 397 -11.23 -18.36 -7.56
N GLY A 398 -12.19 -18.24 -8.49
CA GLY A 398 -13.59 -17.98 -8.18
C GLY A 398 -14.32 -19.14 -7.47
N GLY A 399 -15.50 -18.86 -6.93
CA GLY A 399 -16.28 -19.75 -6.08
C GLY A 399 -15.83 -19.73 -4.62
N LEU A 400 -15.54 -18.54 -4.07
CA LEU A 400 -15.01 -18.41 -2.72
C LEU A 400 -15.98 -18.94 -1.66
N THR A 401 -15.42 -19.69 -0.70
CA THR A 401 -16.19 -20.22 0.42
C THR A 401 -16.53 -19.12 1.42
N SER A 402 -17.56 -19.32 2.24
CA SER A 402 -17.90 -18.38 3.32
C SER A 402 -16.72 -18.11 4.26
N THR A 403 -15.88 -19.11 4.52
CA THR A 403 -14.68 -18.95 5.35
C THR A 403 -13.64 -18.04 4.69
N GLN A 404 -13.41 -18.17 3.39
CA GLN A 404 -12.50 -17.27 2.65
C GLN A 404 -13.05 -15.85 2.59
N LEU A 405 -14.36 -15.69 2.36
CA LEU A 405 -15.00 -14.37 2.37
C LEU A 405 -14.86 -13.68 3.73
N THR A 406 -15.07 -14.41 4.83
CA THR A 406 -14.83 -13.89 6.19
C THR A 406 -13.34 -13.57 6.42
N ALA A 407 -12.42 -14.41 5.94
CA ALA A 407 -10.99 -14.14 6.07
C ALA A 407 -10.58 -12.85 5.34
N LEU A 408 -11.08 -12.62 4.12
CA LEU A 408 -10.85 -11.39 3.35
C LEU A 408 -11.36 -10.15 4.11
N GLU A 409 -12.56 -10.21 4.69
CA GLU A 409 -13.12 -9.11 5.50
C GLU A 409 -12.26 -8.80 6.73
N LEU A 410 -11.80 -9.84 7.44
CA LEU A 410 -10.90 -9.66 8.58
C LEU A 410 -9.53 -9.11 8.13
N GLY A 411 -9.02 -9.54 6.97
CA GLY A 411 -7.77 -9.03 6.39
C GLY A 411 -7.85 -7.55 6.04
N GLN A 412 -8.96 -7.12 5.44
CA GLN A 412 -9.25 -5.71 5.17
C GLN A 412 -9.26 -4.86 6.44
N GLN A 413 -9.95 -5.30 7.50
CA GLN A 413 -10.00 -4.57 8.77
C GLN A 413 -8.59 -4.38 9.37
N ARG A 414 -7.74 -5.41 9.27
CA ARG A 414 -6.36 -5.35 9.76
C ARG A 414 -5.47 -4.47 8.88
N ALA A 415 -5.68 -4.43 7.56
CA ALA A 415 -4.99 -3.50 6.66
C ALA A 415 -5.27 -2.03 7.02
N ILE A 416 -6.53 -1.69 7.33
CA ILE A 416 -6.92 -0.33 7.78
C ILE A 416 -6.26 0.02 9.11
N ALA A 417 -6.33 -0.88 10.08
CA ALA A 417 -5.68 -0.69 11.37
C ALA A 417 -4.15 -0.52 11.20
N HIS A 418 -3.54 -1.25 10.26
CA HIS A 418 -2.12 -1.13 9.95
C HIS A 418 -1.77 0.24 9.36
N LEU A 419 -2.59 0.79 8.46
CA LEU A 419 -2.41 2.14 7.92
C LEU A 419 -2.46 3.21 9.02
N GLN A 420 -3.37 3.09 9.99
CA GLN A 420 -3.49 4.01 11.13
C GLN A 420 -2.30 3.94 12.11
N GLN A 421 -1.54 2.84 12.08
CA GLN A 421 -0.33 2.64 12.90
C GLN A 421 0.94 3.14 12.20
N SER A 422 0.88 3.41 10.89
CA SER A 422 2.05 3.60 10.02
C SER A 422 2.59 5.04 10.01
N ALA A 423 1.80 6.01 10.43
CA ALA A 423 2.15 7.43 10.39
C ALA A 423 1.60 8.19 11.60
N SER A 424 2.15 9.36 11.88
CA SER A 424 1.55 10.29 12.83
C SER A 424 1.69 11.74 12.39
N LEU A 425 0.81 12.59 12.90
CA LEU A 425 0.88 14.04 12.76
C LEU A 425 1.22 14.67 14.11
N GLN A 426 2.16 15.62 14.11
CA GLN A 426 2.51 16.41 15.28
C GLN A 426 2.57 17.88 14.93
N ILE A 427 2.16 18.75 15.87
CA ILE A 427 2.22 20.20 15.71
C ILE A 427 3.02 20.81 16.86
N GLU A 428 3.99 21.64 16.51
CA GLU A 428 4.72 22.51 17.44
C GLU A 428 4.61 23.96 16.97
N GLY A 429 3.78 24.76 17.64
CA GLY A 429 3.42 26.10 17.17
C GLY A 429 2.70 26.04 15.84
N ASP A 430 3.33 26.56 14.79
CA ASP A 430 2.79 26.56 13.41
C ASP A 430 3.49 25.53 12.50
N VAL A 431 4.32 24.66 13.08
CA VAL A 431 5.05 23.65 12.32
C VAL A 431 4.31 22.32 12.43
N LEU A 432 3.80 21.82 11.30
CA LEU A 432 3.27 20.48 11.16
C LEU A 432 4.40 19.52 10.79
N LYS A 433 4.46 18.36 11.46
CA LYS A 433 5.30 17.23 11.07
C LYS A 433 4.43 16.05 10.67
N VAL A 434 4.76 15.44 9.54
CA VAL A 434 4.22 14.15 9.09
C VAL A 434 5.31 13.11 9.30
N ILE A 435 5.11 12.17 10.23
CA ILE A 435 6.18 11.30 10.73
C ILE A 435 5.94 9.87 10.23
N ASN A 436 6.97 9.28 9.61
CA ASN A 436 6.96 7.88 9.20
C ASN A 436 7.29 6.97 10.40
N LEU A 437 6.40 6.03 10.71
CA LEU A 437 6.56 5.04 11.78
C LEU A 437 6.85 3.63 11.24
N THR A 438 7.11 3.51 9.94
CA THR A 438 7.43 2.25 9.25
C THR A 438 8.93 2.06 9.04
N GLY A 439 9.31 0.86 8.60
CA GLY A 439 10.69 0.51 8.32
C GLY A 439 11.17 0.86 6.92
N HIS A 440 10.30 1.28 6.03
CA HIS A 440 10.58 1.60 4.62
C HIS A 440 10.08 3.01 4.32
N LYS A 441 10.18 3.51 3.09
CA LYS A 441 9.57 4.79 2.75
C LYS A 441 8.04 4.65 2.89
N LEU A 442 7.40 5.68 3.41
CA LEU A 442 5.95 5.71 3.54
C LEU A 442 5.40 6.53 2.37
N ILE A 443 4.63 5.94 1.45
CA ILE A 443 4.08 4.58 1.40
C ILE A 443 4.94 3.59 0.57
N THR A 444 4.55 2.30 0.50
CA THR A 444 5.25 1.30 -0.33
C THR A 444 4.29 0.34 -1.06
N GLY A 445 4.81 -0.62 -1.84
CA GLY A 445 4.06 -1.58 -2.66
C GLY A 445 4.27 -1.34 -4.15
N TYR A 446 3.19 -1.13 -4.92
CA TYR A 446 3.26 -0.45 -6.22
C TYR A 446 3.07 1.06 -5.98
N PRO A 447 4.11 1.84 -5.65
CA PRO A 447 3.92 3.22 -5.22
C PRO A 447 3.42 4.13 -6.35
N GLU A 448 3.56 3.74 -7.62
CA GLU A 448 3.07 4.52 -8.77
C GLU A 448 1.54 4.65 -8.80
N GLY A 449 0.82 3.62 -8.36
CA GLY A 449 -0.63 3.63 -8.29
C GLY A 449 -1.18 4.06 -6.92
N ARG A 450 -0.34 4.32 -5.92
CA ARG A 450 -0.76 4.63 -4.55
C ARG A 450 -0.34 6.05 -4.16
N ARG A 451 -1.10 6.69 -3.26
CA ARG A 451 -0.71 8.00 -2.72
C ARG A 451 -1.17 8.19 -1.29
N MET A 452 -0.42 8.98 -0.53
CA MET A 452 -0.90 9.62 0.69
C MET A 452 -0.84 11.13 0.55
N TRP A 453 -1.73 11.88 1.20
CA TRP A 453 -1.72 13.34 1.12
C TRP A 453 -2.33 14.00 2.35
N LEU A 454 -2.04 15.28 2.51
CA LEU A 454 -2.71 16.11 3.51
C LEU A 454 -3.98 16.73 2.92
N ASN A 455 -5.12 16.43 3.56
CA ASN A 455 -6.35 17.19 3.39
C ASN A 455 -6.45 18.21 4.53
N ILE A 456 -6.41 19.50 4.19
CA ILE A 456 -6.38 20.60 5.17
C ILE A 456 -7.61 21.47 4.98
N LYS A 457 -8.52 21.43 5.96
CA LYS A 457 -9.71 22.30 5.99
C LYS A 457 -9.45 23.46 6.92
N TRP A 458 -9.41 24.68 6.37
CA TRP A 458 -9.15 25.92 7.09
C TRP A 458 -10.46 26.59 7.51
N TYR A 459 -10.54 27.05 8.75
CA TYR A 459 -11.76 27.65 9.29
C TYR A 459 -11.51 29.07 9.82
N ASP A 460 -12.51 29.93 9.68
CA ASP A 460 -12.55 31.24 10.31
C ASP A 460 -13.00 31.16 11.78
N ASN A 461 -13.14 32.31 12.44
CA ASN A 461 -13.54 32.36 13.84
C ASN A 461 -15.05 32.08 14.08
N GLN A 462 -15.83 31.85 13.03
CA GLN A 462 -17.20 31.34 13.07
C GLN A 462 -17.28 29.85 12.68
N GLU A 463 -16.14 29.15 12.62
CA GLU A 463 -16.03 27.76 12.16
C GLU A 463 -16.60 27.55 10.74
N GLN A 464 -16.57 28.59 9.90
CA GLN A 464 -16.91 28.46 8.48
C GLN A 464 -15.68 28.05 7.69
N LEU A 465 -15.85 27.10 6.75
CA LEU A 465 -14.79 26.65 5.87
C LEU A 465 -14.36 27.80 4.96
N VAL A 466 -13.10 28.21 5.08
CA VAL A 466 -12.46 29.24 4.24
C VAL A 466 -11.88 28.63 2.97
N ARG A 467 -11.18 27.50 3.12
CA ARG A 467 -10.51 26.78 2.02
C ARG A 467 -10.29 25.32 2.42
N GLU A 468 -10.30 24.43 1.44
CA GLU A 468 -9.89 23.03 1.58
C GLU A 468 -8.74 22.74 0.60
N ASP A 469 -7.59 22.34 1.13
CA ASP A 469 -6.43 21.90 0.34
C ASP A 469 -6.46 20.36 0.25
N GLY A 470 -6.06 19.80 -0.90
CA GLY A 470 -6.09 18.35 -1.11
C GLY A 470 -7.50 17.75 -1.05
N ALA A 471 -8.49 18.45 -1.61
CA ALA A 471 -9.88 17.99 -1.65
C ALA A 471 -10.02 16.71 -2.49
N TYR A 472 -10.77 15.75 -1.96
CA TYR A 472 -11.16 14.52 -2.66
C TYR A 472 -12.65 14.58 -2.98
N GLY A 473 -13.02 14.29 -4.22
CA GLY A 473 -14.42 14.35 -4.63
C GLY A 473 -14.62 14.26 -6.14
N PRO A 474 -15.81 14.65 -6.63
CA PRO A 474 -16.17 14.55 -8.04
C PRO A 474 -15.24 15.39 -8.91
N LEU A 475 -14.54 14.73 -9.84
CA LEU A 475 -13.58 15.32 -10.74
C LEU A 475 -14.30 16.14 -11.83
N VAL A 476 -13.75 17.32 -12.10
CA VAL A 476 -14.16 18.19 -13.20
C VAL A 476 -12.93 18.59 -14.01
N ASP A 477 -13.12 18.82 -15.31
CA ASP A 477 -12.06 19.28 -16.20
C ASP A 477 -11.79 20.79 -16.06
N SER A 478 -10.86 21.31 -16.86
CA SER A 478 -10.50 22.73 -16.89
C SER A 478 -11.64 23.68 -17.33
N ALA A 479 -12.76 23.15 -17.83
CA ALA A 479 -13.97 23.88 -18.22
C ALA A 479 -15.14 23.65 -17.24
N ASP A 480 -14.85 23.17 -16.02
CA ASP A 480 -15.81 22.81 -14.98
C ASP A 480 -16.84 21.75 -15.42
N GLN A 481 -16.51 20.91 -16.42
CA GLN A 481 -17.36 19.81 -16.86
C GLN A 481 -17.05 18.53 -16.07
N PRO A 482 -18.08 17.76 -15.65
CA PRO A 482 -17.88 16.46 -15.01
C PRO A 482 -17.06 15.50 -15.87
N VAL A 483 -16.05 14.85 -15.28
CA VAL A 483 -15.37 13.72 -15.89
C VAL A 483 -16.25 12.48 -15.70
N MET A 484 -16.91 12.06 -16.77
CA MET A 484 -17.87 10.95 -16.77
C MET A 484 -17.26 9.72 -17.44
N ILE A 485 -17.52 8.55 -16.88
CA ILE A 485 -17.15 7.25 -17.45
C ILE A 485 -18.40 6.41 -17.66
N GLU A 486 -18.46 5.69 -18.79
CA GLU A 486 -19.49 4.69 -19.04
C GLU A 486 -19.37 3.56 -18.00
N ASN A 487 -20.50 3.09 -17.47
CA ASN A 487 -20.48 1.99 -16.52
C ASN A 487 -20.50 0.64 -17.27
N PRO A 488 -19.43 -0.17 -17.22
CA PRO A 488 -19.37 -1.43 -17.96
C PRO A 488 -20.44 -2.45 -17.54
N ALA A 489 -21.00 -2.33 -16.33
CA ALA A 489 -22.10 -3.17 -15.85
C ALA A 489 -23.49 -2.80 -16.43
N GLY A 490 -23.58 -1.82 -17.33
CA GLY A 490 -24.84 -1.38 -17.97
C GLY A 490 -25.69 -0.45 -17.11
N GLY A 491 -25.08 0.20 -16.11
CA GLY A 491 -25.68 1.27 -15.30
C GLY A 491 -25.57 2.66 -15.95
N PRO A 492 -26.05 3.73 -15.28
CA PRO A 492 -25.78 5.09 -15.73
C PRO A 492 -24.28 5.41 -15.65
N ASP A 493 -23.82 6.30 -16.51
CA ASP A 493 -22.48 6.89 -16.44
C ASP A 493 -22.20 7.41 -15.03
N VAL A 494 -20.96 7.23 -14.58
CA VAL A 494 -20.52 7.59 -13.23
C VAL A 494 -19.53 8.73 -13.34
N GLN A 495 -19.64 9.71 -12.45
CA GLN A 495 -18.62 10.76 -12.35
C GLN A 495 -17.42 10.22 -11.59
N VAL A 496 -16.22 10.45 -12.09
CA VAL A 496 -14.97 10.05 -11.43
C VAL A 496 -14.82 10.78 -10.10
N GLU A 497 -14.40 10.06 -9.05
CA GLU A 497 -13.98 10.63 -7.78
C GLU A 497 -12.48 10.45 -7.57
N SER A 498 -11.77 11.54 -7.31
CA SER A 498 -10.31 11.56 -7.11
C SER A 498 -9.90 12.82 -6.34
N ILE A 499 -8.60 13.01 -6.13
CA ILE A 499 -8.07 14.32 -5.74
C ILE A 499 -8.36 15.31 -6.87
N MET A 500 -9.10 16.37 -6.54
CA MET A 500 -9.67 17.28 -7.54
C MET A 500 -8.58 18.04 -8.32
N ASP A 501 -7.55 18.54 -7.61
CA ASP A 501 -6.42 19.24 -8.22
C ASP A 501 -5.09 18.66 -7.68
N LEU A 502 -4.40 17.91 -8.54
CA LEU A 502 -3.08 17.32 -8.24
C LEU A 502 -1.95 18.37 -8.28
N HIS A 503 -2.19 19.53 -8.88
CA HIS A 503 -1.18 20.56 -9.13
C HIS A 503 -1.40 21.81 -8.27
N ASP A 504 -2.37 21.81 -7.36
CA ASP A 504 -2.55 22.90 -6.39
C ASP A 504 -1.28 23.05 -5.55
N PRO A 505 -0.62 24.23 -5.55
CA PRO A 505 0.61 24.46 -4.80
C PRO A 505 0.46 24.32 -3.28
N ASN A 506 -0.77 24.36 -2.76
CA ASN A 506 -1.08 24.15 -1.34
C ASN A 506 -1.31 22.67 -1.02
N THR A 507 -1.57 21.83 -2.02
CA THR A 507 -1.73 20.38 -1.84
C THR A 507 -0.36 19.74 -1.63
N ARG A 508 -0.34 18.75 -0.74
CA ARG A 508 0.86 18.01 -0.34
C ARG A 508 0.58 16.53 -0.48
N ILE A 509 1.05 15.97 -1.60
CA ILE A 509 0.92 14.56 -1.96
C ILE A 509 2.29 13.91 -1.80
N TYR A 510 2.31 12.69 -1.28
CA TYR A 510 3.48 11.84 -1.19
C TYR A 510 3.28 10.60 -2.06
N GLU A 511 4.12 10.46 -3.08
CA GLU A 511 4.03 9.48 -4.17
C GLU A 511 5.40 9.26 -4.83
N ALA A 512 5.47 8.29 -5.73
CA ALA A 512 6.65 8.05 -6.55
C ALA A 512 6.25 7.90 -8.01
N HIS A 513 6.97 8.58 -8.89
CA HIS A 513 6.75 8.55 -10.32
C HIS A 513 7.93 7.88 -11.01
N TYR A 514 7.60 6.93 -11.87
CA TYR A 514 8.53 6.24 -12.72
C TYR A 514 8.37 6.74 -14.15
N ALA A 515 9.43 6.59 -14.92
CA ALA A 515 9.51 7.18 -16.24
C ALA A 515 10.27 6.33 -17.24
N ILE A 516 9.94 6.57 -18.50
CA ILE A 516 10.69 6.11 -19.66
C ILE A 516 11.53 7.29 -20.16
N THR A 517 12.83 7.07 -20.31
CA THR A 517 13.78 8.08 -20.84
C THR A 517 13.76 8.13 -22.37
N SER A 518 14.14 9.27 -22.96
CA SER A 518 14.22 9.43 -24.41
C SER A 518 15.18 8.44 -25.10
N GLU A 519 16.26 8.09 -24.43
CA GLU A 519 17.27 7.13 -24.89
C GLU A 519 16.73 5.71 -24.87
N TRP A 520 15.97 5.37 -23.83
CA TRP A 520 15.30 4.09 -23.76
C TRP A 520 14.19 3.98 -24.80
N ALA A 521 13.41 5.03 -25.00
CA ALA A 521 12.42 5.11 -26.07
C ALA A 521 13.03 4.88 -27.46
N ALA A 522 14.18 5.52 -27.76
CA ALA A 522 14.91 5.29 -29.00
C ALA A 522 15.37 3.84 -29.16
N THR A 523 15.79 3.20 -28.07
CA THR A 523 16.18 1.78 -28.07
C THR A 523 14.98 0.88 -28.34
N LEU A 524 13.84 1.13 -27.69
CA LEU A 524 12.59 0.38 -27.90
C LEU A 524 12.12 0.43 -29.36
N LEU A 525 12.18 1.61 -29.99
CA LEU A 525 11.89 1.76 -31.43
C LEU A 525 12.86 0.96 -32.30
N ALA A 526 14.15 0.99 -31.97
CA ALA A 526 15.17 0.24 -32.69
C ALA A 526 14.98 -1.29 -32.56
N THR A 527 14.45 -1.74 -31.43
CA THR A 527 14.09 -3.15 -31.18
C THR A 527 12.71 -3.55 -31.71
N GLY A 528 11.98 -2.63 -32.36
CA GLY A 528 10.77 -2.93 -33.10
C GLY A 528 9.45 -2.54 -32.42
N LYS A 529 9.46 -1.79 -31.31
CA LYS A 529 8.23 -1.23 -30.76
C LYS A 529 7.65 -0.14 -31.69
N PRO A 530 6.32 -0.05 -31.85
CA PRO A 530 5.69 0.95 -32.70
C PRO A 530 5.92 2.39 -32.21
N ALA A 531 6.01 3.35 -33.14
CA ALA A 531 6.23 4.76 -32.78
C ALA A 531 4.98 5.43 -32.20
N ASP A 532 3.80 4.91 -32.51
CA ASP A 532 2.49 5.30 -32.01
C ASP A 532 2.11 4.59 -30.70
N PHE A 533 3.01 3.80 -30.10
CA PHE A 533 2.78 3.18 -28.80
C PHE A 533 2.56 4.25 -27.73
N ALA A 534 1.37 4.28 -27.12
CA ALA A 534 1.00 5.22 -26.08
C ALA A 534 1.84 5.02 -24.81
N LEU A 535 2.24 6.11 -24.16
CA LEU A 535 3.04 6.08 -22.92
C LEU A 535 2.27 6.64 -21.71
N SER A 536 1.28 7.48 -21.96
CA SER A 536 0.47 8.16 -20.94
C SER A 536 -0.84 8.65 -21.53
N TYR A 537 -1.82 8.89 -20.65
CA TYR A 537 -3.16 9.34 -20.99
C TYR A 537 -3.50 10.63 -20.24
N ASP A 538 -4.35 11.47 -20.81
CA ASP A 538 -4.87 12.65 -20.13
C ASP A 538 -5.90 12.24 -19.07
N ARG A 539 -5.70 12.69 -17.83
CA ARG A 539 -6.53 12.30 -16.68
C ARG A 539 -8.00 12.67 -16.81
N TYR A 540 -8.36 13.63 -17.66
CA TYR A 540 -9.73 14.13 -17.82
C TYR A 540 -10.42 13.52 -19.02
N THR A 541 -9.71 13.34 -20.13
CA THR A 541 -10.31 12.86 -21.39
C THR A 541 -10.03 11.39 -21.68
N GLY A 542 -8.99 10.80 -21.10
CA GLY A 542 -8.52 9.44 -21.43
C GLY A 542 -7.79 9.36 -22.76
N GLU A 543 -7.60 10.49 -23.46
CA GLU A 543 -6.89 10.52 -24.73
C GLU A 543 -5.38 10.35 -24.51
N GLU A 544 -4.70 9.75 -25.48
CA GLU A 544 -3.24 9.60 -25.47
C GLU A 544 -2.56 10.98 -25.36
N SER A 545 -1.72 11.15 -24.35
CA SER A 545 -1.01 12.41 -24.08
C SER A 545 0.46 12.40 -24.51
N MET A 546 1.06 11.21 -24.65
CA MET A 546 2.42 11.01 -25.16
C MET A 546 2.53 9.66 -25.85
N VAL A 547 3.30 9.59 -26.95
CA VAL A 547 3.65 8.34 -27.65
C VAL A 547 5.16 8.14 -27.72
N LEU A 548 5.59 6.89 -27.94
CA LEU A 548 6.99 6.47 -27.92
C LEU A 548 7.87 7.21 -28.94
N GLY A 549 7.35 7.42 -30.15
CA GLY A 549 8.04 8.13 -31.23
C GLY A 549 8.33 9.59 -30.89
N ASP A 550 7.39 10.25 -30.22
CA ASP A 550 7.52 11.65 -29.82
C ASP A 550 8.58 11.79 -28.72
N LEU A 551 8.54 10.93 -27.69
CA LEU A 551 9.54 10.90 -26.63
C LEU A 551 10.94 10.62 -27.17
N ALA A 552 11.10 9.64 -28.07
CA ALA A 552 12.40 9.32 -28.69
C ALA A 552 12.97 10.47 -29.55
N SER A 553 12.12 11.39 -30.00
CA SER A 553 12.54 12.58 -30.76
C SER A 553 12.98 13.75 -29.88
N GLN A 554 12.75 13.67 -28.56
CA GLN A 554 13.14 14.71 -27.61
C GLN A 554 14.66 14.74 -27.38
N GLY A 555 15.13 15.78 -26.68
CA GLY A 555 16.54 15.92 -26.35
C GLY A 555 16.99 14.90 -25.30
N ALA A 556 18.28 14.55 -25.32
CA ALA A 556 18.87 13.64 -24.34
C ALA A 556 18.59 14.09 -22.89
N GLY A 557 18.25 13.13 -22.03
CA GLY A 557 17.81 13.36 -20.65
C GLY A 557 16.34 13.75 -20.49
N SER A 558 15.57 13.89 -21.57
CA SER A 558 14.10 13.96 -21.50
C SER A 558 13.53 12.62 -21.01
N PHE A 559 12.37 12.68 -20.36
CA PHE A 559 11.62 11.52 -19.92
C PHE A 559 10.11 11.77 -19.97
N GLN A 560 9.33 10.70 -19.98
CA GLN A 560 7.89 10.71 -19.79
C GLN A 560 7.53 9.86 -18.58
N GLU A 561 6.78 10.42 -17.65
CA GLU A 561 6.20 9.65 -16.54
C GLU A 561 5.17 8.67 -17.07
N SER A 562 5.21 7.43 -16.59
CA SER A 562 4.41 6.34 -17.14
C SER A 562 4.14 5.27 -16.09
N PHE A 563 3.06 4.52 -16.31
CA PHE A 563 2.67 3.34 -15.53
C PHE A 563 3.03 2.01 -16.21
N HIS A 564 3.78 2.05 -17.32
CA HIS A 564 4.31 0.86 -17.99
C HIS A 564 5.40 0.19 -17.13
N PHE A 565 4.96 -0.61 -16.14
CA PHE A 565 5.80 -1.31 -15.17
C PHE A 565 6.98 -2.05 -15.82
N ALA A 566 6.74 -2.71 -16.95
CA ALA A 566 7.74 -3.50 -17.66
C ALA A 566 8.74 -2.65 -18.47
N LEU A 567 8.47 -1.36 -18.68
CA LEU A 567 9.30 -0.47 -19.50
C LEU A 567 9.96 0.68 -18.71
N ASN A 568 9.44 1.02 -17.54
CA ASN A 568 9.94 2.11 -16.70
C ASN A 568 11.43 1.92 -16.34
N ASN A 569 12.28 2.87 -16.72
CA ASN A 569 13.74 2.80 -16.56
C ASN A 569 14.35 3.94 -15.71
N ALA A 570 13.52 4.82 -15.15
CA ALA A 570 13.97 5.88 -14.26
C ALA A 570 12.95 6.14 -13.16
N VAL A 571 13.43 6.66 -12.02
CA VAL A 571 12.61 7.29 -10.99
C VAL A 571 12.69 8.79 -11.22
N SER A 572 11.64 9.41 -11.76
CA SER A 572 11.61 10.85 -12.01
C SER A 572 11.38 11.64 -10.72
N PHE A 573 10.60 11.06 -9.80
CA PHE A 573 10.19 11.68 -8.55
C PHE A 573 9.90 10.62 -7.49
N ASP A 574 10.31 10.84 -6.25
CA ASP A 574 9.99 9.98 -5.11
C ASP A 574 10.15 10.82 -3.84
N ASN A 575 9.03 11.40 -3.42
CA ASN A 575 8.93 12.20 -2.21
C ASN A 575 8.29 11.42 -1.07
N ARG A 576 8.37 10.10 -1.07
CA ARG A 576 7.88 9.26 0.03
C ARG A 576 8.80 9.43 1.24
N ILE A 577 8.21 9.56 2.44
CA ILE A 577 8.95 9.94 3.65
C ILE A 577 9.90 8.80 4.07
N PRO A 578 11.22 9.02 4.21
CA PRO A 578 12.20 8.01 4.61
C PRO A 578 11.89 7.34 5.97
N PRO A 579 12.32 6.08 6.19
CA PRO A 579 12.24 5.46 7.51
C PRO A 579 13.30 5.98 8.47
N TYR A 580 13.13 5.67 9.76
CA TYR A 580 14.07 6.07 10.80
C TYR A 580 15.50 5.57 10.54
N GLY A 581 16.43 6.52 10.47
CA GLY A 581 17.86 6.23 10.30
C GLY A 581 18.24 5.78 8.89
N MET A 582 17.43 6.08 7.86
CA MET A 582 17.77 5.79 6.47
C MET A 582 19.11 6.45 6.10
N ALA A 583 20.15 5.64 5.91
CA ALA A 583 21.51 6.08 5.67
C ALA A 583 21.75 6.38 4.20
N TYR A 584 22.33 7.55 3.91
CA TYR A 584 22.56 8.02 2.54
C TYR A 584 23.37 7.03 1.68
N ASP A 585 24.51 6.55 2.20
CA ASP A 585 25.43 5.73 1.41
C ASP A 585 24.83 4.34 1.10
N GLU A 586 24.05 3.77 2.02
CA GLU A 586 23.37 2.50 1.79
C GLU A 586 22.19 2.67 0.83
N SER A 587 21.42 3.76 0.96
CA SER A 587 20.34 4.08 0.02
C SER A 587 20.85 4.26 -1.41
N LYS A 588 22.01 4.91 -1.57
CA LYS A 588 22.68 5.09 -2.87
C LYS A 588 23.13 3.76 -3.47
N LYS A 589 23.74 2.89 -2.66
CA LYS A 589 24.14 1.54 -3.07
C LYS A 589 22.93 0.70 -3.49
N ARG A 590 21.82 0.83 -2.78
CA ARG A 590 20.58 0.05 -2.98
C ARG A 590 19.59 0.66 -3.95
N ASN A 591 19.95 1.77 -4.60
CA ASN A 591 19.11 2.37 -5.63
C ASN A 591 17.73 2.86 -5.10
N VAL A 592 17.75 3.49 -3.91
CA VAL A 592 16.54 3.93 -3.17
C VAL A 592 16.64 5.35 -2.60
N LEU A 593 17.48 6.22 -3.16
CA LEU A 593 17.52 7.61 -2.72
C LEU A 593 16.15 8.27 -2.92
N PRO A 594 15.74 9.21 -2.03
CA PRO A 594 14.67 10.14 -2.35
C PRO A 594 14.97 10.90 -3.64
N GLN A 595 13.93 11.33 -4.35
CA GLN A 595 14.08 12.10 -5.57
C GLN A 595 13.14 13.32 -5.49
N PRO A 596 13.68 14.53 -5.24
CA PRO A 596 15.10 14.89 -5.24
C PRO A 596 15.89 14.40 -4.01
N GLU A 597 17.18 14.12 -4.21
CA GLU A 597 18.09 13.55 -3.20
C GLU A 597 18.29 14.42 -1.95
N ASP A 598 18.15 15.74 -2.09
CA ASP A 598 18.33 16.71 -1.00
C ASP A 598 17.07 16.89 -0.14
N GLN A 599 15.97 16.23 -0.50
CA GLN A 599 14.78 16.17 0.32
C GLN A 599 15.08 15.47 1.65
N TYR A 600 14.41 15.89 2.73
CA TYR A 600 14.56 15.34 4.08
C TYR A 600 15.93 15.57 4.73
N GLY A 601 16.38 16.82 4.70
CA GLY A 601 17.52 17.31 5.47
C GLY A 601 18.86 17.28 4.74
N ALA A 602 18.89 16.86 3.47
CA ALA A 602 20.08 16.83 2.61
C ALA A 602 21.33 16.22 3.28
N PRO A 603 21.26 14.99 3.80
CA PRO A 603 22.31 14.42 4.66
C PRO A 603 23.68 14.27 3.96
N GLY A 604 23.68 13.94 2.66
CA GLY A 604 24.90 13.58 1.94
C GLY A 604 25.64 12.37 2.53
N SER A 605 26.86 12.11 2.04
CA SER A 605 27.65 10.94 2.46
C SER A 605 27.93 10.91 3.97
N GLY A 606 27.75 9.75 4.59
CA GLY A 606 27.83 9.53 6.03
C GLY A 606 26.64 10.04 6.85
N GLY A 607 25.65 10.70 6.22
CA GLY A 607 24.46 11.22 6.89
C GLY A 607 23.25 10.28 6.84
N VAL A 608 22.20 10.68 7.55
CA VAL A 608 20.89 9.98 7.60
C VAL A 608 19.76 10.94 7.27
N TYR A 609 18.77 10.47 6.52
CA TYR A 609 17.59 11.25 6.17
C TYR A 609 16.68 11.49 7.38
N GLN A 610 15.96 12.61 7.35
CA GLN A 610 14.85 12.84 8.28
C GLN A 610 13.70 11.88 7.97
N HIS A 611 13.14 11.26 9.01
CA HIS A 611 12.02 10.32 8.88
C HIS A 611 10.65 11.01 9.02
N TRP A 612 10.63 12.32 8.76
CA TRP A 612 9.44 13.14 8.77
C TRP A 612 9.53 14.18 7.67
N ASP A 613 8.37 14.58 7.17
CA ASP A 613 8.22 15.83 6.44
C ASP A 613 7.82 16.96 7.41
N GLN A 614 8.14 18.20 7.06
CA GLN A 614 7.85 19.36 7.89
C GLN A 614 7.29 20.52 7.06
N LEU A 615 6.16 21.06 7.51
CA LEU A 615 5.44 22.15 6.84
C LEU A 615 5.22 23.32 7.79
N ASP A 616 5.49 24.55 7.32
CA ASP A 616 5.10 25.77 8.01
C ASP A 616 3.66 26.14 7.62
N LEU A 617 2.73 25.95 8.56
CA LEU A 617 1.32 26.20 8.33
C LEU A 617 1.02 27.68 8.07
N ARG A 618 1.90 28.61 8.44
CA ARG A 618 1.73 30.03 8.12
C ARG A 618 1.89 30.32 6.63
N GLU A 619 2.69 29.52 5.93
CA GLU A 619 2.90 29.65 4.49
C GLU A 619 1.72 29.10 3.70
N LEU A 620 1.05 28.07 4.24
CA LEU A 620 -0.12 27.46 3.62
C LEU A 620 -1.41 28.23 3.97
N LYS A 621 -1.52 28.77 5.18
CA LYS A 621 -2.75 29.38 5.71
C LYS A 621 -3.34 30.46 4.79
N PRO A 622 -4.63 30.35 4.41
CA PRO A 622 -5.34 31.43 3.71
C PRO A 622 -5.66 32.60 4.64
N ASP A 623 -5.85 33.78 4.04
CA ASP A 623 -6.35 34.96 4.75
C ASP A 623 -7.70 34.68 5.42
N GLY A 624 -7.85 35.13 6.68
CA GLY A 624 -9.08 34.94 7.47
C GLY A 624 -9.16 33.64 8.25
N ALA A 625 -8.36 32.62 7.94
CA ALA A 625 -8.35 31.38 8.71
C ALA A 625 -7.69 31.53 10.09
N VAL A 626 -8.26 30.94 11.13
CA VAL A 626 -7.77 30.96 12.52
C VAL A 626 -7.52 29.56 13.08
N SER A 627 -8.05 28.53 12.44
CA SER A 627 -7.84 27.13 12.77
C SER A 627 -7.84 26.26 11.50
N ALA A 628 -7.38 25.02 11.65
CA ALA A 628 -7.49 24.01 10.61
C ALA A 628 -7.72 22.62 11.18
N ARG A 629 -8.48 21.79 10.46
CA ARG A 629 -8.48 20.33 10.62
C ARG A 629 -7.58 19.73 9.55
N ILE A 630 -6.59 18.96 9.97
CA ILE A 630 -5.57 18.37 9.09
C ILE A 630 -5.71 16.86 9.17
N ASN A 631 -5.98 16.22 8.04
CA ASN A 631 -6.07 14.78 7.90
C ASN A 631 -4.95 14.29 6.97
N LEU A 632 -4.24 13.24 7.39
CA LEU A 632 -3.40 12.45 6.50
C LEU A 632 -4.26 11.32 5.93
N LEU A 633 -4.47 11.35 4.62
CA LEU A 633 -5.29 10.42 3.89
C LEU A 633 -4.44 9.50 3.02
N TYR A 634 -4.92 8.28 2.80
CA TYR A 634 -4.27 7.28 1.96
C TYR A 634 -5.26 6.69 0.95
N GLN A 635 -4.86 6.58 -0.31
CA GLN A 635 -5.63 5.90 -1.35
C GLN A 635 -4.83 4.72 -1.91
N GLY A 636 -5.48 3.56 -1.95
CA GLY A 636 -4.88 2.30 -2.39
C GLY A 636 -4.62 2.22 -3.90
N THR A 637 -5.49 2.79 -4.73
CA THR A 637 -5.27 2.87 -6.18
C THR A 637 -5.76 4.23 -6.67
N SER A 638 -5.03 4.91 -7.53
CA SER A 638 -5.44 6.21 -8.06
C SER A 638 -6.36 6.07 -9.28
N TRP A 639 -7.15 7.11 -9.56
CA TRP A 639 -7.90 7.20 -10.82
C TRP A 639 -6.98 7.08 -12.03
N GLU A 640 -5.85 7.79 -12.02
CA GLU A 640 -4.91 7.81 -13.15
C GLU A 640 -4.37 6.41 -13.46
N TYR A 641 -4.16 5.58 -12.44
CA TYR A 641 -3.74 4.19 -12.64
C TYR A 641 -4.88 3.31 -13.16
N ILE A 642 -6.11 3.47 -12.65
CA ILE A 642 -7.28 2.72 -13.15
C ILE A 642 -7.58 3.06 -14.62
N GLN A 643 -7.51 4.33 -14.97
CA GLN A 643 -7.64 4.78 -16.35
C GLN A 643 -6.55 4.16 -17.22
N PHE A 644 -5.28 4.21 -16.78
CA PHE A 644 -4.19 3.57 -17.51
C PHE A 644 -4.42 2.06 -17.72
N LEU A 645 -4.79 1.32 -16.67
CA LEU A 645 -5.06 -0.11 -16.77
C LEU A 645 -6.17 -0.45 -17.79
N LYS A 646 -7.12 0.47 -17.96
CA LYS A 646 -8.21 0.35 -18.91
C LYS A 646 -7.80 0.72 -20.34
N GLU A 647 -7.14 1.86 -20.53
CA GLU A 647 -6.84 2.43 -21.84
C GLU A 647 -5.60 1.78 -22.49
N ALA A 648 -4.65 1.28 -21.70
CA ALA A 648 -3.46 0.61 -22.21
C ALA A 648 -3.67 -0.88 -22.51
N ASN A 649 -4.79 -1.48 -22.11
CA ASN A 649 -5.11 -2.87 -22.44
C ASN A 649 -5.65 -2.95 -23.89
N GLU A 650 -4.96 -3.69 -24.76
CA GLU A 650 -5.24 -3.76 -26.20
C GLU A 650 -6.42 -4.70 -26.54
N GLY A 651 -7.10 -5.25 -25.53
CA GLY A 651 -8.29 -6.07 -25.71
C GLY A 651 -7.97 -7.52 -26.09
N THR A 652 -8.95 -8.21 -26.66
CA THR A 652 -8.90 -9.68 -26.86
C THR A 652 -8.43 -10.10 -28.24
N GLU A 653 -8.32 -9.19 -29.21
CA GLU A 653 -8.02 -9.48 -30.62
C GLU A 653 -6.49 -9.55 -30.86
N PRO A 654 -5.89 -10.75 -31.00
CA PRO A 654 -4.42 -10.87 -31.00
C PRO A 654 -3.76 -10.33 -32.27
N THR A 655 -4.54 -10.13 -33.33
CA THR A 655 -4.07 -9.46 -34.56
C THR A 655 -3.93 -7.94 -34.40
N GLU A 656 -4.47 -7.39 -33.32
CA GLU A 656 -4.41 -5.96 -32.99
C GLU A 656 -3.50 -5.69 -31.79
N GLY A 657 -2.76 -6.70 -31.32
CA GLY A 657 -1.83 -6.62 -30.19
C GLY A 657 -2.37 -7.24 -28.88
N GLY A 658 -3.70 -7.43 -28.80
CA GLY A 658 -4.40 -7.96 -27.64
C GLY A 658 -4.12 -9.42 -27.28
N ASN A 659 -4.74 -9.88 -26.18
CA ASN A 659 -4.59 -11.23 -25.64
C ASN A 659 -5.97 -11.83 -25.28
N GLU A 660 -6.30 -13.02 -25.77
CA GLU A 660 -7.62 -13.65 -25.53
C GLU A 660 -7.87 -13.94 -24.05
N PHE A 661 -6.82 -14.23 -23.28
CA PHE A 661 -6.91 -14.53 -21.85
C PHE A 661 -6.90 -13.26 -20.98
N LEU A 662 -6.20 -12.19 -21.35
CA LEU A 662 -6.01 -11.00 -20.51
C LEU A 662 -6.74 -9.74 -21.01
N GLY A 663 -7.29 -9.79 -22.23
CA GLY A 663 -7.83 -8.62 -22.93
C GLY A 663 -9.01 -7.93 -22.26
N ASP A 664 -9.76 -8.66 -21.43
CA ASP A 664 -10.90 -8.09 -20.69
C ASP A 664 -10.50 -7.50 -19.33
N GLU A 665 -9.25 -7.70 -18.87
CA GLU A 665 -8.88 -7.38 -17.49
C GLU A 665 -8.86 -5.88 -17.20
N GLY A 666 -8.55 -5.02 -18.18
CA GLY A 666 -8.66 -3.57 -18.04
C GLY A 666 -10.12 -3.11 -17.83
N GLU A 667 -11.06 -3.67 -18.60
CA GLU A 667 -12.50 -3.41 -18.44
C GLU A 667 -13.04 -3.97 -17.11
N ASN A 668 -12.64 -5.20 -16.75
CA ASN A 668 -13.03 -5.83 -15.50
C ASN A 668 -12.55 -5.02 -14.29
N MET A 669 -11.34 -4.46 -14.39
CA MET A 669 -10.76 -3.58 -13.37
C MET A 669 -11.56 -2.29 -13.22
N LEU A 670 -11.86 -1.58 -14.33
CA LEU A 670 -12.69 -0.39 -14.32
C LEU A 670 -14.09 -0.67 -13.75
N ASN A 671 -14.72 -1.76 -14.21
CA ASN A 671 -16.02 -2.21 -13.71
C ASN A 671 -16.01 -2.40 -12.19
N THR A 672 -14.99 -3.09 -11.69
CA THR A 672 -14.81 -3.36 -10.26
C THR A 672 -14.60 -2.07 -9.47
N TRP A 673 -13.78 -1.15 -9.99
CA TRP A 673 -13.53 0.15 -9.38
C TRP A 673 -14.79 1.01 -9.20
N ILE A 674 -15.73 0.91 -10.14
CA ILE A 674 -16.99 1.68 -10.12
C ILE A 674 -18.05 1.03 -9.21
N ASN A 675 -18.09 -0.31 -9.18
CA ASN A 675 -19.25 -1.04 -8.67
C ASN A 675 -18.97 -1.86 -7.40
N ALA A 676 -17.72 -2.01 -6.97
CA ALA A 676 -17.40 -2.66 -5.70
C ALA A 676 -17.77 -1.75 -4.53
N GLU A 677 -18.61 -2.25 -3.62
CA GLU A 677 -18.97 -1.52 -2.40
C GLU A 677 -17.81 -1.56 -1.40
N VAL A 678 -17.25 -0.39 -1.05
CA VAL A 678 -16.28 -0.26 0.04
C VAL A 678 -17.02 0.16 1.33
N PRO A 679 -16.78 -0.49 2.49
CA PRO A 679 -17.51 -0.17 3.71
C PRO A 679 -17.42 1.30 4.15
N ALA A 680 -18.56 1.93 4.49
CA ALA A 680 -18.65 3.33 4.92
C ALA A 680 -17.77 3.73 6.13
N ALA A 681 -17.36 2.77 6.97
CA ALA A 681 -16.41 3.02 8.06
C ALA A 681 -15.00 3.44 7.59
N MET A 682 -14.75 3.33 6.28
CA MET A 682 -13.51 3.65 5.60
C MET A 682 -13.58 4.96 4.82
N GLU A 683 -14.77 5.58 4.75
CA GLU A 683 -15.01 6.82 4.03
C GLU A 683 -14.71 8.04 4.90
N VAL A 684 -14.08 9.05 4.29
CA VAL A 684 -14.07 10.41 4.83
C VAL A 684 -15.42 11.06 4.49
N ALA A 685 -16.49 10.73 5.23
CA ALA A 685 -17.84 11.33 5.16
C ALA A 685 -18.34 11.77 3.75
N GLY A 686 -19.07 10.88 3.07
CA GLY A 686 -19.75 11.12 1.78
C GLY A 686 -20.34 9.81 1.26
N ASP A 687 -21.13 9.82 0.17
CA ASP A 687 -21.57 8.59 -0.52
C ASP A 687 -20.61 8.38 -1.70
N HIS A 688 -19.50 7.68 -1.46
CA HIS A 688 -18.39 7.55 -2.42
C HIS A 688 -18.47 6.18 -3.12
N LYS A 689 -18.57 6.18 -4.45
CA LYS A 689 -18.72 4.92 -5.22
C LYS A 689 -17.40 4.23 -5.60
N MET A 690 -16.30 4.98 -5.58
CA MET A 690 -14.96 4.53 -5.98
C MET A 690 -14.08 4.40 -4.73
N VAL A 691 -12.89 3.77 -4.84
CA VAL A 691 -12.07 3.45 -3.66
C VAL A 691 -11.79 4.70 -2.81
N PRO A 692 -12.46 4.82 -1.65
CA PRO A 692 -12.44 6.02 -0.85
C PRO A 692 -11.12 6.06 -0.07
N PRO A 693 -10.57 7.25 0.22
CA PRO A 693 -9.38 7.35 1.02
C PRO A 693 -9.59 6.93 2.47
N VAL A 694 -8.61 6.23 3.03
CA VAL A 694 -8.54 5.88 4.45
C VAL A 694 -7.88 7.00 5.24
N LEU A 695 -8.50 7.41 6.35
CA LEU A 695 -7.88 8.30 7.34
C LEU A 695 -6.78 7.57 8.10
N MET A 696 -5.52 7.99 7.91
CA MET A 696 -4.36 7.47 8.65
C MET A 696 -4.18 8.17 9.99
N ALA A 697 -4.22 9.50 9.98
CA ALA A 697 -4.00 10.33 11.17
C ALA A 697 -4.73 11.68 11.02
N SER A 698 -5.10 12.29 12.14
CA SER A 698 -5.74 13.61 12.18
C SER A 698 -5.19 14.46 13.31
N ILE A 699 -5.06 15.76 13.08
CA ILE A 699 -4.71 16.75 14.09
C ILE A 699 -5.39 18.08 13.79
N ASN A 700 -5.62 18.90 14.81
CA ASN A 700 -6.13 20.26 14.64
C ASN A 700 -5.01 21.27 14.88
N TRP A 701 -4.98 22.34 14.09
CA TRP A 701 -4.12 23.49 14.27
C TRP A 701 -4.94 24.74 14.65
N GLY A 702 -4.33 25.66 15.40
CA GLY A 702 -4.93 26.92 15.77
C GLY A 702 -5.97 26.83 16.89
N VAL A 703 -6.85 27.82 16.96
CA VAL A 703 -7.85 27.93 18.03
C VAL A 703 -9.21 27.49 17.48
N THR A 704 -9.72 26.35 17.95
CA THR A 704 -11.09 25.93 17.67
C THR A 704 -12.08 26.80 18.46
N TYR A 705 -13.06 27.39 17.79
CA TYR A 705 -14.15 28.15 18.39
C TYR A 705 -15.41 27.27 18.44
N LEU A 706 -16.13 27.27 19.55
CA LEU A 706 -17.29 26.42 19.74
C LEU A 706 -18.48 27.29 20.17
N THR A 707 -19.65 26.98 19.63
CA THR A 707 -20.88 27.73 19.91
C THR A 707 -21.60 27.16 21.12
N ILE A 708 -22.33 28.05 21.82
CA ILE A 708 -23.21 27.71 22.93
C ILE A 708 -24.65 27.98 22.50
N GLY A 709 -25.51 26.99 22.68
CA GLY A 709 -26.90 27.03 22.26
C GLY A 709 -27.76 26.03 23.01
N GLY A 710 -29.04 26.07 22.72
CA GLY A 710 -30.02 25.37 23.51
C GLY A 710 -31.43 25.48 22.98
N THR A 711 -32.39 25.17 23.84
CA THR A 711 -33.82 25.28 23.54
C THR A 711 -34.56 26.04 24.63
N VAL A 712 -35.48 26.91 24.22
CA VAL A 712 -36.42 27.61 25.09
C VAL A 712 -37.81 26.98 24.97
N SER A 713 -38.44 26.72 26.12
CA SER A 713 -39.78 26.15 26.21
C SER A 713 -40.62 26.89 27.26
N GLY A 714 -41.94 26.92 27.04
CA GLY A 714 -42.90 27.57 27.95
C GLY A 714 -42.93 29.10 27.88
N LEU A 715 -42.19 29.74 26.99
CA LEU A 715 -42.20 31.19 26.79
C LEU A 715 -43.53 31.64 26.17
N ALA A 716 -44.21 32.55 26.86
CA ALA A 716 -45.43 33.23 26.46
C ALA A 716 -45.31 34.76 26.59
N GLY A 717 -44.42 35.24 27.47
CA GLY A 717 -44.13 36.66 27.69
C GLY A 717 -43.05 37.23 26.79
N SER A 718 -43.06 38.54 26.60
CA SER A 718 -42.03 39.25 25.83
C SER A 718 -40.90 39.82 26.70
N GLY A 719 -39.73 39.97 26.08
CA GLY A 719 -38.56 40.62 26.69
C GLY A 719 -37.57 39.68 27.40
N LEU A 720 -37.65 38.36 27.17
CA LEU A 720 -36.64 37.42 27.65
C LEU A 720 -35.30 37.71 26.96
N VAL A 721 -34.23 37.85 27.76
CA VAL A 721 -32.86 37.91 27.27
C VAL A 721 -32.04 36.87 28.03
N LEU A 722 -31.37 36.00 27.28
CA LEU A 722 -30.36 35.09 27.80
C LEU A 722 -29.01 35.77 27.67
N GLN A 723 -28.09 35.51 28.59
CA GLN A 723 -26.74 36.07 28.55
C GLN A 723 -25.72 34.97 28.79
N ASN A 724 -24.69 34.91 27.95
CA ASN A 724 -23.53 34.06 28.17
C ASN A 724 -22.35 34.90 28.69
N ASN A 725 -21.69 34.41 29.75
CA ASN A 725 -20.46 34.97 30.31
C ASN A 725 -20.49 36.49 30.58
N GLN A 726 -21.66 37.03 30.97
CA GLN A 726 -21.87 38.45 31.31
C GLN A 726 -21.63 39.46 30.16
N SER A 727 -21.56 39.02 28.90
CA SER A 727 -21.29 39.93 27.77
C SER A 727 -22.07 39.65 26.49
N ASP A 728 -22.48 38.41 26.26
CA ASP A 728 -23.11 37.99 25.00
C ASP A 728 -24.62 37.81 25.22
N ASP A 729 -25.39 38.85 24.90
CA ASP A 729 -26.83 38.90 25.12
C ASP A 729 -27.60 38.38 23.89
N TYR A 730 -28.49 37.42 24.12
CA TYR A 730 -29.36 36.85 23.10
C TYR A 730 -30.84 37.12 23.44
N PRO A 731 -31.51 38.04 22.72
CA PRO A 731 -32.95 38.25 22.83
C PRO A 731 -33.75 37.05 22.34
N VAL A 732 -34.74 36.60 23.12
CA VAL A 732 -35.60 35.46 22.77
C VAL A 732 -37.05 35.92 22.57
N ASP A 733 -37.52 35.81 21.33
CA ASP A 733 -38.88 36.24 20.96
C ASP A 733 -39.92 35.12 20.97
N SER A 734 -39.50 33.85 20.95
CA SER A 734 -40.41 32.69 20.94
C SER A 734 -39.73 31.40 21.42
N ASN A 735 -40.53 30.37 21.68
CA ASN A 735 -40.02 29.02 21.97
C ASN A 735 -39.29 28.46 20.74
N GLY A 736 -38.22 27.69 20.96
CA GLY A 736 -37.41 27.13 19.89
C GLY A 736 -35.94 27.01 20.26
N SER A 737 -35.12 26.65 19.28
CA SER A 737 -33.67 26.63 19.43
C SER A 737 -33.07 28.04 19.44
N PHE A 738 -31.99 28.23 20.18
CA PHE A 738 -31.16 29.43 20.14
C PHE A 738 -29.68 29.07 20.11
N THR A 739 -28.87 29.98 19.58
CA THR A 739 -27.41 29.90 19.60
C THR A 739 -26.88 31.30 19.84
N PHE A 740 -25.96 31.45 20.79
CA PHE A 740 -25.29 32.71 21.09
C PHE A 740 -24.39 33.14 19.91
N ASP A 741 -24.26 34.45 19.70
CA ASP A 741 -23.52 35.02 18.55
C ASP A 741 -22.00 34.90 18.74
N THR A 742 -21.51 34.93 19.98
CA THR A 742 -20.08 34.86 20.28
C THR A 742 -19.65 33.42 20.55
N ALA A 743 -18.95 32.82 19.59
CA ALA A 743 -18.26 31.55 19.81
C ALA A 743 -17.09 31.72 20.80
N LEU A 744 -16.87 30.72 21.65
CA LEU A 744 -15.80 30.72 22.66
C LEU A 744 -14.72 29.71 22.27
N THR A 745 -13.47 29.95 22.68
CA THR A 745 -12.39 29.02 22.37
C THR A 745 -12.58 27.69 23.10
N ASN A 746 -12.22 26.57 22.47
CA ASN A 746 -12.22 25.26 23.11
C ASN A 746 -11.41 25.29 24.43
N GLY A 747 -11.93 24.65 25.47
CA GLY A 747 -11.41 24.75 26.84
C GLY A 747 -11.88 25.98 27.65
N SER A 748 -12.64 26.91 27.05
CA SER A 748 -13.27 28.00 27.79
C SER A 748 -14.47 27.52 28.60
N ASP A 749 -14.69 28.14 29.76
CA ASP A 749 -15.93 27.99 30.51
C ASP A 749 -17.05 28.83 29.89
N TYR A 750 -18.28 28.34 29.98
CA TYR A 750 -19.49 29.07 29.63
C TYR A 750 -20.45 29.14 30.83
N LEU A 751 -21.21 30.23 30.89
CA LEU A 751 -22.23 30.47 31.90
C LEU A 751 -23.40 31.22 31.25
N VAL A 752 -24.45 30.47 30.93
CA VAL A 752 -25.73 30.94 30.41
C VAL A 752 -26.69 31.21 31.56
N GLU A 753 -27.11 32.46 31.67
CA GLU A 753 -28.06 32.94 32.66
C GLU A 753 -29.22 33.70 32.00
N VAL A 754 -30.31 33.88 32.73
CA VAL A 754 -31.38 34.80 32.31
C VAL A 754 -31.00 36.20 32.79
N SER A 755 -30.62 37.07 31.86
CA SER A 755 -30.29 38.47 32.19
C SER A 755 -31.55 39.34 32.34
N VAL A 756 -32.60 39.04 31.58
CA VAL A 756 -33.90 39.71 31.67
C VAL A 756 -35.03 38.69 31.62
N GLN A 757 -35.87 38.67 32.66
CA GLN A 757 -37.08 37.85 32.69
C GLN A 757 -38.20 38.47 31.83
N PRO A 758 -39.04 37.67 31.16
CA PRO A 758 -40.17 38.18 30.37
C PRO A 758 -41.24 38.81 31.27
N SER A 759 -41.83 39.92 30.79
CA SER A 759 -42.66 40.81 31.61
C SER A 759 -44.12 40.93 31.17
N ASN A 760 -44.49 40.40 30.00
CA ASN A 760 -45.88 40.48 29.54
C ASN A 760 -46.28 39.31 28.64
N PRO A 761 -46.98 38.30 29.19
CA PRO A 761 -47.22 38.04 30.62
C PRO A 761 -45.92 37.83 31.44
N ASN A 762 -45.97 38.11 32.75
CA ASN A 762 -44.86 37.81 33.67
C ASN A 762 -44.60 36.31 33.74
N GLN A 763 -43.34 35.89 33.51
CA GLN A 763 -42.90 34.52 33.71
C GLN A 763 -41.51 34.50 34.34
N THR A 764 -41.24 33.41 35.06
CA THR A 764 -39.89 33.07 35.51
C THR A 764 -39.34 31.97 34.61
N CYS A 765 -38.29 32.30 33.88
CA CYS A 765 -37.47 31.39 33.11
C CYS A 765 -36.28 30.91 33.95
N SER A 766 -35.97 29.62 33.87
CA SER A 766 -34.84 28.98 34.56
C SER A 766 -33.98 28.21 33.56
N VAL A 767 -32.66 28.23 33.75
CA VAL A 767 -31.70 27.56 32.87
C VAL A 767 -31.21 26.27 33.53
N THR A 768 -31.13 25.20 32.74
CA THR A 768 -30.47 23.93 33.10
C THR A 768 -29.41 23.62 32.05
N ASN A 769 -28.33 22.94 32.46
CA ASN A 769 -27.09 22.79 31.68
C ASN A 769 -26.46 24.12 31.25
N GLY A 770 -26.78 25.21 31.97
CA GLY A 770 -26.32 26.57 31.66
C GLY A 770 -24.86 26.83 32.03
N ASN A 771 -24.09 25.85 32.50
CA ASN A 771 -22.66 26.05 32.71
C ASN A 771 -21.87 24.79 32.38
N GLY A 772 -20.59 24.98 32.09
CA GLY A 772 -19.64 23.91 31.80
C GLY A 772 -18.38 24.44 31.13
N THR A 773 -17.51 23.53 30.72
CA THR A 773 -16.30 23.82 29.95
C THR A 773 -16.44 23.21 28.55
N LEU A 774 -16.07 23.97 27.53
CA LEU A 774 -16.05 23.50 26.15
C LEU A 774 -14.99 22.42 25.94
N SER A 775 -15.37 21.30 25.32
CA SER A 775 -14.48 20.15 25.11
C SER A 775 -14.69 19.51 23.74
N GLY A 776 -14.23 20.19 22.70
CA GLY A 776 -14.11 19.66 21.33
C GLY A 776 -15.42 19.56 20.54
N HIS A 777 -16.53 20.12 21.03
CA HIS A 777 -17.81 20.16 20.34
C HIS A 777 -18.69 21.33 20.82
N ASN A 778 -19.63 21.76 19.97
CA ASN A 778 -20.62 22.79 20.30
C ASN A 778 -21.55 22.29 21.41
N ILE A 779 -21.98 23.20 22.28
CA ILE A 779 -22.99 22.92 23.31
C ILE A 779 -24.34 23.30 22.74
N SER A 780 -25.25 22.33 22.61
CA SER A 780 -26.61 22.56 22.11
C SER A 780 -27.71 22.11 23.08
N ASN A 781 -27.33 21.70 24.29
CA ASN A 781 -28.21 21.08 25.28
C ASN A 781 -28.57 22.00 26.46
N VAL A 782 -28.29 23.31 26.36
CA VAL A 782 -28.79 24.29 27.33
C VAL A 782 -30.32 24.29 27.23
N SER A 783 -31.01 24.09 28.35
CA SER A 783 -32.47 24.07 28.36
C SER A 783 -33.01 25.18 29.23
N VAL A 784 -33.86 26.02 28.64
CA VAL A 784 -34.53 27.12 29.31
C VAL A 784 -36.02 26.80 29.39
N SER A 785 -36.54 26.78 30.62
CA SER A 785 -37.96 26.53 30.88
C SER A 785 -38.58 27.73 31.57
N CYS A 786 -39.62 28.30 30.94
CA CYS A 786 -40.37 29.44 31.44
C CYS A 786 -41.73 29.00 31.99
N VAL A 787 -42.05 29.45 33.20
CA VAL A 787 -43.34 29.20 33.86
C VAL A 787 -43.97 30.51 34.27
N TYR A 788 -45.30 30.60 34.22
CA TYR A 788 -46.02 31.77 34.72
C TYR A 788 -45.68 32.03 36.18
N ASP A 789 -45.42 33.29 36.51
CA ASP A 789 -45.33 33.69 37.91
C ASP A 789 -46.67 33.41 38.59
N ALA A 790 -46.62 32.80 39.77
CA ALA A 790 -47.83 32.54 40.53
C ALA A 790 -48.59 33.85 40.73
N MET A 791 -49.78 33.96 40.13
CA MET A 791 -50.67 35.07 40.37
C MET A 791 -51.09 35.04 41.84
N ILE A 792 -50.37 35.78 42.69
CA ILE A 792 -50.91 36.16 44.00
C ILE A 792 -52.04 37.14 43.68
N PHE A 793 -53.27 36.63 43.59
CA PHE A 793 -54.46 37.48 43.57
C PHE A 793 -54.42 38.37 44.82
N LYS A 794 -54.12 39.66 44.61
CA LYS A 794 -53.97 40.63 45.70
C LYS A 794 -55.32 41.10 46.27
N ASP A 795 -56.48 40.75 45.70
CA ASP A 795 -57.77 41.15 46.26
C ASP A 795 -58.89 40.10 46.06
N GLY A 796 -59.26 39.43 47.17
CA GLY A 796 -60.66 39.21 47.56
C GLY A 796 -61.46 38.04 46.96
N PHE A 797 -61.62 36.98 47.74
CA PHE A 797 -62.90 36.26 47.84
C PHE A 797 -63.91 37.17 48.57
N GLU A 798 -64.99 37.61 47.92
CA GLU A 798 -66.21 38.10 48.59
C GLU A 798 -67.45 37.80 47.72
N GLN A 799 -68.58 37.61 48.39
CA GLN A 799 -69.76 36.82 48.04
C GLN A 799 -70.75 37.47 47.03
N GLN A 800 -71.23 36.69 46.04
CA GLN A 800 -72.63 36.24 45.85
C GLN A 800 -72.79 35.47 44.54
#